data_AF-A0A1B1TEE7-F1
#
_entry.id   AF-A0A1B1TEE7-F1
#
_cell.length_a   1.000
_cell.length_b   1.000
_cell.length_c   1.000
_cell.angle_alpha   90.00
_cell.angle_beta   90.00
_cell.angle_gamma   90.00
#
_symmetry.space_group_name_H-M   'P 1'
#
loop_
_entity.id
_entity.type
_entity.pdbx_description
1 polymer ?
#
loop_
_entity_poly.entity_id
_entity_poly.type
_entity_poly.pdbx_seq_one_letter_code
_entity_poly.pdbx_strand_id
1 'polypeptide(L)'
;MDSSEQADIPLRIITAAAIFDGHDAAIGIFRRIFQSMGCEVIHLGHDRGADEVAKAAIQEDAHCIAITSYQGGAVEMFTHTKQILDQAGFEHVCLVGGGGGTILPNEIKHLSDSKIAKIYSPEDGREMGLTGMVSDAIGRAKKNNLLDMSRFKSLNAPITASDHSSVSKLLTLAENANEETFRGILEKIKSKDNVNCPVVGLTGTGGAGKSSLTDELMLRIQRDNPGTKIALLATDPTRKRTGGALLGDRIRMNSLSDENLFMRSFASRNSGREIADCIGRSIEVCKAAGFDLIIVETSGIGQGNDAITEVADISLYVTTREYGAPSQLEKLEMLDSADIIVLNKFDRPGAEDALTEIRKQFKRNREMWDANNSELAVIPTIASQFADAGVDQLWQKLSSLLNEKYTQSFLAKEPRLGKDGLPHRTSPIPSERQGYLAEVASIIRNYHTKTEEIATKVTMIHQLESAAKQMKLKNDITTANNIEEEIENIRLEIPDGIWESLEEFKSKSEEYRSGSTSYTVRKKKIPVKTTKKTLSGLEMPRVALPEYSDLGDTLKWIRKENLPGSFPYTGGVFPFKREDELPVRMFAGEGSAERTNKRYHFLSKDQDFNRLSVAFDSPSLYGNDPQERLDIFGKVCESGVSISTIDEMEKLFDGFDLCATNTSVSKTINGNYWWHLAAFFNVAIRQQVRKFERENGRKASENEYSEIRSKTLSSVRGTVQADQLKESMGQNTLVFNLDTALRMMGDVAEYYVNNEVRNHYFVSISGYHIAEAGANPISQAALTLSNGLTYVELFNSRGLDANKFLRNFSWFFSNGMDPEYAVIGRVCRRIWAITMREMYGVDERGQKLKYHIQSSGRSLHAQEYTWNDYRTTLQALYALADNANSLHTNSRDEAFGTPTEDTVRDAVAIQLILSKEYGWLQNENPLQGSHVTNWLTDSVEEEILKIFEEMNRRGGVLGSLEVNYQRNRIQEESMIYEHKKHSGELPIIGVNTFEEGADNSLSIEEFDIDVTRSDEAERMMVIERNKSFKETHAKEAEEGLEKLKQVAREGGNLFEVMMDIVQYCTVGQVTQALFETGGKFRRNM
;
A
#
# COMPACT_ATOMS: atom_id res chain seq x y z
N MET A 1 0.15 -59.72 -4.98
CA MET A 1 -1.19 -59.11 -5.15
C MET A 1 -0.95 -57.63 -5.11
N ASP A 2 -0.95 -57.05 -6.30
CA ASP A 2 -0.39 -55.74 -6.62
C ASP A 2 -1.15 -54.60 -5.94
N SER A 3 -0.38 -53.68 -5.37
CA SER A 3 -0.80 -52.34 -5.00
C SER A 3 -1.20 -51.60 -6.27
N SER A 4 -2.49 -51.62 -6.58
CA SER A 4 -3.09 -50.71 -7.56
C SER A 4 -2.69 -49.27 -7.21
N GLU A 5 -2.04 -48.58 -8.14
CA GLU A 5 -1.76 -47.14 -8.08
C GLU A 5 -3.06 -46.39 -7.72
N GLN A 6 -3.16 -45.96 -6.46
CA GLN A 6 -4.14 -44.95 -6.06
C GLN A 6 -3.72 -43.66 -6.79
N ALA A 7 -4.59 -43.14 -7.66
CA ALA A 7 -4.34 -41.88 -8.33
C ALA A 7 -4.08 -40.78 -7.27
N ASP A 8 -2.87 -40.20 -7.30
CA ASP A 8 -2.44 -39.13 -6.37
C ASP A 8 -3.35 -37.91 -6.63
N ILE A 9 -4.19 -37.54 -5.66
CA ILE A 9 -5.07 -36.37 -5.79
C ILE A 9 -4.24 -35.07 -5.79
N PRO A 10 -4.65 -34.01 -6.48
CA PRO A 10 -3.95 -32.73 -6.41
C PRO A 10 -3.88 -32.20 -4.98
N LEU A 11 -2.68 -31.80 -4.54
CA LEU A 11 -2.48 -31.22 -3.22
C LEU A 11 -3.06 -29.81 -3.14
N ARG A 12 -3.85 -29.58 -2.10
CA ARG A 12 -4.51 -28.30 -1.81
C ARG A 12 -3.74 -27.55 -0.72
N ILE A 13 -3.25 -26.36 -1.04
CA ILE A 13 -2.38 -25.56 -0.16
C ILE A 13 -3.03 -24.21 0.12
N ILE A 14 -3.25 -23.87 1.39
CA ILE A 14 -3.64 -22.52 1.80
C ILE A 14 -2.39 -21.66 1.92
N THR A 15 -2.40 -20.45 1.37
CA THR A 15 -1.29 -19.49 1.50
C THR A 15 -1.77 -18.14 2.00
N ALA A 16 -1.14 -17.60 3.05
CA ALA A 16 -1.51 -16.31 3.64
C ALA A 16 -0.30 -15.60 4.29
N ALA A 17 -0.35 -14.27 4.40
CA ALA A 17 0.44 -13.55 5.42
C ALA A 17 -0.41 -13.40 6.70
N ALA A 18 0.25 -13.42 7.86
CA ALA A 18 -0.38 -13.38 9.17
C ALA A 18 -1.24 -12.11 9.39
N ILE A 19 -2.04 -12.12 10.45
CA ILE A 19 -2.88 -10.98 10.82
C ILE A 19 -2.03 -9.73 11.06
N PHE A 20 -2.55 -8.58 10.63
CA PHE A 20 -1.85 -7.29 10.69
C PHE A 20 -0.46 -7.30 10.04
N ASP A 21 -0.23 -8.20 9.10
CA ASP A 21 1.00 -8.27 8.32
C ASP A 21 0.73 -7.97 6.84
N GLY A 22 1.38 -6.90 6.35
CA GLY A 22 1.27 -6.44 4.97
C GLY A 22 2.34 -7.05 4.04
N HIS A 23 3.31 -7.79 4.59
CA HIS A 23 4.45 -8.33 3.84
C HIS A 23 4.06 -9.57 3.04
N ASP A 24 3.49 -9.35 1.86
CA ASP A 24 3.00 -10.43 1.00
C ASP A 24 4.00 -10.86 -0.10
N ALA A 25 5.11 -10.14 -0.26
CA ALA A 25 6.11 -10.42 -1.29
C ALA A 25 6.64 -11.86 -1.22
N ALA A 26 7.02 -12.32 -0.03
CA ALA A 26 7.55 -13.67 0.19
C ALA A 26 6.50 -14.75 -0.12
N ILE A 27 5.30 -14.66 0.46
CA ILE A 27 4.24 -15.65 0.22
C ILE A 27 3.77 -15.64 -1.25
N GLY A 28 3.83 -14.48 -1.91
CA GLY A 28 3.60 -14.30 -3.35
C GLY A 28 4.58 -15.10 -4.22
N ILE A 29 5.84 -15.21 -3.82
CA ILE A 29 6.84 -16.05 -4.49
C ILE A 29 6.52 -17.54 -4.23
N PHE A 30 6.34 -17.93 -2.96
CA PHE A 30 6.10 -19.33 -2.61
C PHE A 30 4.83 -19.90 -3.26
N ARG A 31 3.72 -19.14 -3.31
CA ARG A 31 2.49 -19.59 -3.99
C ARG A 31 2.71 -19.90 -5.47
N ARG A 32 3.56 -19.13 -6.17
CA ARG A 32 3.88 -19.35 -7.58
C ARG A 32 4.68 -20.64 -7.76
N ILE A 33 5.60 -20.92 -6.84
CA ILE A 33 6.38 -22.16 -6.85
C ILE A 33 5.46 -23.36 -6.57
N PHE A 34 4.60 -23.33 -5.54
CA PHE A 34 3.60 -24.36 -5.28
C PHE A 34 2.73 -24.65 -6.52
N GLN A 35 2.19 -23.60 -7.16
CA GLN A 35 1.38 -23.74 -8.37
C GLN A 35 2.19 -24.35 -9.53
N SER A 36 3.47 -23.98 -9.67
CA SER A 36 4.33 -24.52 -10.72
C SER A 36 4.66 -26.00 -10.51
N MET A 37 4.63 -26.48 -9.26
CA MET A 37 4.86 -27.86 -8.85
C MET A 37 3.57 -28.71 -8.80
N GLY A 38 2.46 -28.21 -9.35
CA GLY A 38 1.23 -28.97 -9.53
C GLY A 38 0.21 -28.88 -8.38
N CYS A 39 0.42 -27.99 -7.41
CA CYS A 39 -0.55 -27.80 -6.33
C CYS A 39 -1.72 -26.91 -6.75
N GLU A 40 -2.89 -27.16 -6.15
CA GLU A 40 -4.03 -26.25 -6.12
C GLU A 40 -3.85 -25.27 -4.96
N VAL A 41 -3.53 -24.01 -5.27
CA VAL A 41 -3.19 -23.00 -4.25
C VAL A 41 -4.39 -22.08 -4.01
N ILE A 42 -4.93 -22.12 -2.79
CA ILE A 42 -5.95 -21.20 -2.31
C ILE A 42 -5.22 -20.05 -1.62
N HIS A 43 -5.16 -18.90 -2.28
CA HIS A 43 -4.42 -17.76 -1.79
C HIS A 43 -5.35 -16.78 -1.07
N LEU A 44 -5.07 -16.49 0.19
CA LEU A 44 -5.87 -15.58 1.02
C LEU A 44 -5.33 -14.14 1.02
N GLY A 45 -4.15 -13.90 0.46
CA GLY A 45 -3.47 -12.60 0.50
C GLY A 45 -2.81 -12.35 1.84
N HIS A 46 -2.90 -11.10 2.31
CA HIS A 46 -2.25 -10.60 3.53
C HIS A 46 -3.26 -10.25 4.63
N ASP A 47 -2.80 -9.93 5.84
CA ASP A 47 -3.65 -9.58 6.99
C ASP A 47 -4.74 -10.62 7.26
N ARG A 48 -4.34 -11.85 7.61
CA ARG A 48 -5.27 -12.97 7.88
C ARG A 48 -5.09 -13.55 9.28
N GLY A 49 -6.17 -13.50 10.06
CA GLY A 49 -6.29 -14.14 11.38
C GLY A 49 -6.19 -15.66 11.37
N ALA A 50 -5.84 -16.22 12.52
CA ALA A 50 -5.81 -17.66 12.72
C ALA A 50 -7.17 -18.31 12.42
N ASP A 51 -8.27 -17.64 12.78
CA ASP A 51 -9.64 -18.04 12.45
C ASP A 51 -9.92 -18.07 10.94
N GLU A 52 -9.55 -17.02 10.20
CA GLU A 52 -9.76 -16.95 8.76
C GLU A 52 -8.96 -18.03 8.03
N VAL A 53 -7.69 -18.22 8.41
CA VAL A 53 -6.80 -19.22 7.82
C VAL A 53 -7.26 -20.64 8.13
N ALA A 54 -7.60 -20.93 9.39
CA ALA A 54 -8.10 -22.25 9.80
C ALA A 54 -9.46 -22.55 9.18
N LYS A 55 -10.40 -21.59 9.19
CA LYS A 55 -11.72 -21.75 8.56
C LYS A 55 -11.60 -22.00 7.06
N ALA A 56 -10.69 -21.31 6.37
CA ALA A 56 -10.41 -21.60 4.96
C ALA A 56 -9.87 -23.02 4.78
N ALA A 57 -8.89 -23.44 5.57
CA ALA A 57 -8.36 -24.81 5.49
C ALA A 57 -9.43 -25.89 5.75
N ILE A 58 -10.33 -25.66 6.71
CA ILE A 58 -11.45 -26.55 7.04
C ILE A 58 -12.43 -26.63 5.87
N GLN A 59 -12.91 -25.50 5.36
CA GLN A 59 -13.90 -25.47 4.28
C GLN A 59 -13.32 -26.03 2.96
N GLU A 60 -12.04 -25.77 2.69
CA GLU A 60 -11.34 -26.23 1.50
C GLU A 60 -10.80 -27.67 1.60
N ASP A 61 -10.89 -28.30 2.78
CA ASP A 61 -10.27 -29.60 3.11
C ASP A 61 -8.81 -29.67 2.64
N ALA A 62 -7.99 -28.72 3.12
CA ALA A 62 -6.62 -28.53 2.66
C ALA A 62 -5.64 -29.59 3.20
N HIS A 63 -4.53 -29.80 2.50
CA HIS A 63 -3.46 -30.68 2.98
C HIS A 63 -2.46 -29.95 3.88
N CYS A 64 -2.23 -28.66 3.58
CA CYS A 64 -1.19 -27.84 4.20
C CYS A 64 -1.59 -26.36 4.20
N ILE A 65 -1.08 -25.63 5.20
CA ILE A 65 -1.15 -24.17 5.28
C ILE A 65 0.27 -23.63 5.32
N ALA A 66 0.57 -22.67 4.44
CA ALA A 66 1.80 -21.90 4.44
C ALA A 66 1.51 -20.45 4.88
N ILE A 67 2.14 -20.03 5.98
CA ILE A 67 1.96 -18.68 6.56
C ILE A 67 3.30 -17.94 6.57
N THR A 68 3.31 -16.67 6.16
CA THR A 68 4.43 -15.75 6.41
C THR A 68 4.11 -14.78 7.54
N SER A 69 5.07 -14.52 8.43
CA SER A 69 4.92 -13.58 9.55
C SER A 69 6.19 -12.77 9.76
N TYR A 70 6.14 -11.47 9.45
CA TYR A 70 7.23 -10.50 9.55
C TYR A 70 7.01 -9.42 10.62
N GLN A 71 5.83 -9.39 11.26
CA GLN A 71 5.43 -8.39 12.26
C GLN A 71 5.41 -8.95 13.70
N GLY A 72 6.27 -9.93 14.01
CA GLY A 72 6.25 -10.64 15.29
C GLY A 72 4.97 -11.47 15.52
N GLY A 73 4.86 -12.07 16.71
CA GLY A 73 3.70 -12.89 17.13
C GLY A 73 3.52 -14.21 16.37
N ALA A 74 4.59 -14.72 15.74
CA ALA A 74 4.52 -15.92 14.91
C ALA A 74 4.14 -17.15 15.74
N VAL A 75 4.72 -17.30 16.94
CA VAL A 75 4.45 -18.45 17.82
C VAL A 75 2.96 -18.53 18.15
N GLU A 76 2.38 -17.41 18.58
CA GLU A 76 0.97 -17.28 18.91
C GLU A 76 0.07 -17.53 17.70
N MET A 77 0.42 -16.98 16.53
CA MET A 77 -0.32 -17.19 15.28
C MET A 77 -0.40 -18.66 14.88
N PHE A 78 0.74 -19.36 14.85
CA PHE A 78 0.78 -20.80 14.49
C PHE A 78 0.10 -21.66 15.55
N THR A 79 0.31 -21.35 16.83
CA THR A 79 -0.31 -22.08 17.94
C THR A 79 -1.84 -21.95 17.90
N HIS A 80 -2.36 -20.73 17.73
CA HIS A 80 -3.80 -20.51 17.67
C HIS A 80 -4.42 -21.18 16.44
N THR A 81 -3.76 -21.09 15.27
CA THR A 81 -4.22 -21.79 14.05
C THR A 81 -4.30 -23.30 14.28
N LYS A 82 -3.26 -23.89 14.89
CA LYS A 82 -3.23 -25.33 15.22
C LYS A 82 -4.35 -25.72 16.19
N GLN A 83 -4.59 -24.93 17.24
CA GLN A 83 -5.67 -25.16 18.21
C GLN A 83 -7.04 -25.19 17.54
N ILE A 84 -7.34 -24.25 16.64
CA ILE A 84 -8.62 -24.20 15.91
C ILE A 84 -8.78 -25.44 15.01
N LEU A 85 -7.73 -25.82 14.28
CA LEU A 85 -7.74 -27.01 13.42
C LEU A 85 -7.96 -28.30 14.22
N ASP A 86 -7.25 -28.45 15.34
CA ASP A 86 -7.35 -29.65 16.18
C ASP A 86 -8.74 -29.77 16.80
N GLN A 87 -9.31 -28.66 17.30
CA GLN A 87 -10.69 -28.61 17.79
C GLN A 87 -11.73 -28.98 16.73
N ALA A 88 -11.47 -28.65 15.46
CA ALA A 88 -12.33 -29.00 14.33
C ALA A 88 -12.11 -30.42 13.77
N GLY A 89 -11.14 -31.18 14.30
CA GLY A 89 -10.78 -32.52 13.81
C GLY A 89 -9.93 -32.52 12.53
N PHE A 90 -9.19 -31.44 12.28
CA PHE A 90 -8.28 -31.25 11.14
C PHE A 90 -6.80 -31.35 11.54
N GLU A 91 -6.48 -32.20 12.51
CA GLU A 91 -5.12 -32.40 13.04
C GLU A 91 -4.07 -32.79 11.97
N HIS A 92 -4.53 -33.38 10.88
CA HIS A 92 -3.72 -33.81 9.73
C HIS A 92 -3.16 -32.64 8.92
N VAL A 93 -3.80 -31.48 8.93
CA VAL A 93 -3.35 -30.32 8.15
C VAL A 93 -1.99 -29.86 8.69
N CYS A 94 -0.95 -29.95 7.85
CA CYS A 94 0.38 -29.53 8.27
C CYS A 94 0.54 -28.01 8.14
N LEU A 95 1.24 -27.41 9.11
CA LEU A 95 1.56 -25.98 9.10
C LEU A 95 3.04 -25.80 8.74
N VAL A 96 3.28 -24.94 7.76
CA VAL A 96 4.63 -24.48 7.40
C VAL A 96 4.69 -22.96 7.35
N GLY A 97 5.87 -22.39 7.49
CA GLY A 97 6.00 -20.94 7.39
C GLY A 97 7.41 -20.38 7.40
N GLY A 98 7.48 -19.05 7.38
CA GLY A 98 8.74 -18.31 7.42
C GLY A 98 8.50 -16.82 7.73
N GLY A 99 9.54 -16.16 8.24
CA GLY A 99 9.49 -14.74 8.60
C GLY A 99 10.83 -14.03 8.41
N GLY A 100 11.74 -14.60 7.61
CA GLY A 100 13.12 -14.15 7.56
C GLY A 100 13.79 -14.27 8.93
N GLY A 101 14.48 -13.22 9.37
CA GLY A 101 15.13 -13.17 10.68
C GLY A 101 14.20 -12.82 11.85
N THR A 102 12.91 -12.54 11.60
CA THR A 102 11.96 -12.13 12.65
C THR A 102 11.46 -13.28 13.53
N ILE A 103 11.53 -14.53 13.03
CA ILE A 103 11.25 -15.73 13.80
C ILE A 103 12.59 -16.29 14.27
N LEU A 104 12.84 -16.19 15.56
CA LEU A 104 14.14 -16.49 16.15
C LEU A 104 14.39 -18.02 16.21
N PRO A 105 15.66 -18.47 16.24
CA PRO A 105 15.98 -19.91 16.27
C PRO A 105 15.33 -20.68 17.42
N ASN A 106 15.21 -20.07 18.60
CA ASN A 106 14.53 -20.65 19.77
C ASN A 106 13.01 -20.80 19.55
N GLU A 107 12.36 -19.87 18.84
CA GLU A 107 10.95 -19.96 18.47
C GLU A 107 10.71 -21.03 17.41
N ILE A 108 11.59 -21.12 16.41
CA ILE A 108 11.58 -22.19 15.40
C ILE A 108 11.66 -23.55 16.10
N LYS A 109 12.60 -23.70 17.04
CA LYS A 109 12.74 -24.92 17.86
C LYS A 109 11.49 -25.19 18.69
N HIS A 110 10.94 -24.20 19.37
CA HIS A 110 9.71 -24.34 20.16
C HIS A 110 8.53 -24.84 19.32
N LEU A 111 8.29 -24.23 18.15
CA LEU A 111 7.22 -24.63 17.23
C LEU A 111 7.42 -26.05 16.67
N SER A 112 8.68 -26.42 16.41
CA SER A 112 9.05 -27.77 15.94
C SER A 112 8.89 -28.83 17.03
N ASP A 113 9.47 -28.61 18.21
CA ASP A 113 9.46 -29.55 19.34
C ASP A 113 8.03 -29.76 19.87
N SER A 114 7.21 -28.70 19.83
CA SER A 114 5.78 -28.76 20.16
C SER A 114 4.92 -29.36 19.05
N LYS A 115 5.51 -29.75 17.90
CA LYS A 115 4.84 -30.31 16.72
C LYS A 115 3.72 -29.42 16.15
N ILE A 116 3.89 -28.10 16.25
CA ILE A 116 2.92 -27.12 15.77
C ILE A 116 3.15 -26.84 14.29
N ALA A 117 4.39 -26.47 13.90
CA ALA A 117 4.71 -26.08 12.53
C ALA A 117 6.18 -26.35 12.17
N LYS A 118 6.48 -26.51 10.88
CA LYS A 118 7.85 -26.41 10.35
C LYS A 118 8.09 -24.99 9.85
N ILE A 119 9.02 -24.28 10.48
CA ILE A 119 9.47 -22.97 10.04
C ILE A 119 10.76 -23.11 9.24
N TYR A 120 10.83 -22.39 8.11
CA TYR A 120 12.03 -22.26 7.28
C TYR A 120 12.74 -20.94 7.63
N SER A 121 13.99 -21.05 8.05
CA SER A 121 14.89 -19.95 8.37
C SER A 121 15.55 -19.40 7.09
N PRO A 122 16.21 -18.22 7.15
CA PRO A 122 17.05 -17.74 6.05
C PRO A 122 18.14 -18.75 5.64
N GLU A 123 18.62 -19.55 6.59
CA GLU A 123 19.62 -20.58 6.36
C GLU A 123 19.08 -21.77 5.56
N ASP A 124 17.88 -22.25 5.91
CA ASP A 124 17.17 -23.25 5.10
C ASP A 124 16.99 -22.74 3.64
N GLY A 125 16.74 -21.44 3.47
CA GLY A 125 16.62 -20.80 2.15
C GLY A 125 17.92 -20.79 1.33
N ARG A 126 19.09 -20.72 2.00
CA ARG A 126 20.41 -20.83 1.37
C ARG A 126 20.71 -22.27 0.98
N GLU A 127 20.55 -23.21 1.91
CA GLU A 127 20.92 -24.62 1.71
C GLU A 127 19.98 -25.35 0.74
N MET A 128 18.67 -25.16 0.90
CA MET A 128 17.65 -25.87 0.12
C MET A 128 17.28 -25.14 -1.17
N GLY A 129 17.49 -23.82 -1.22
CA GLY A 129 16.90 -22.95 -2.22
C GLY A 129 15.37 -22.83 -2.09
N LEU A 130 14.78 -21.88 -2.82
CA LEU A 130 13.33 -21.62 -2.77
C LEU A 130 12.50 -22.83 -3.20
N THR A 131 12.93 -23.56 -4.23
CA THR A 131 12.25 -24.76 -4.73
C THR A 131 12.41 -25.96 -3.81
N GLY A 132 13.56 -26.09 -3.13
CA GLY A 132 13.80 -27.17 -2.17
C GLY A 132 12.89 -27.06 -0.95
N MET A 133 12.72 -25.85 -0.41
CA MET A 133 11.78 -25.60 0.70
C MET A 133 10.34 -25.99 0.34
N VAL A 134 9.89 -25.61 -0.86
CA VAL A 134 8.54 -25.98 -1.34
C VAL A 134 8.42 -27.49 -1.54
N SER A 135 9.46 -28.14 -2.04
CA SER A 135 9.49 -29.59 -2.21
C SER A 135 9.37 -30.34 -0.88
N ASP A 136 10.03 -29.87 0.19
CA ASP A 136 9.86 -30.41 1.55
C ASP A 136 8.44 -30.21 2.06
N ALA A 137 7.87 -29.00 1.90
CA ALA A 137 6.50 -28.72 2.29
C ALA A 137 5.48 -29.63 1.56
N ILE A 138 5.67 -29.84 0.25
CA ILE A 138 4.89 -30.79 -0.55
C ILE A 138 5.07 -32.22 -0.02
N GLY A 139 6.29 -32.65 0.28
CA GLY A 139 6.58 -33.97 0.83
C GLY A 139 5.88 -34.22 2.18
N ARG A 140 5.72 -33.19 3.01
CA ARG A 140 4.94 -33.25 4.25
C ARG A 140 3.45 -33.36 3.96
N ALA A 141 2.93 -32.52 3.07
CA ALA A 141 1.51 -32.51 2.67
C ALA A 141 1.06 -33.86 2.07
N LYS A 142 1.92 -34.52 1.27
CA LYS A 142 1.65 -35.83 0.66
C LYS A 142 1.43 -36.97 1.65
N LYS A 143 1.86 -36.82 2.91
CA LYS A 143 1.63 -37.85 3.94
C LYS A 143 0.16 -37.93 4.36
N ASN A 144 -0.63 -36.91 4.04
CA ASN A 144 -2.03 -36.82 4.40
C ASN A 144 -2.91 -37.38 3.27
N ASN A 145 -3.50 -38.56 3.48
CA ASN A 145 -4.46 -39.13 2.53
C ASN A 145 -5.88 -38.65 2.85
N LEU A 146 -6.37 -37.64 2.11
CA LEU A 146 -7.72 -37.11 2.30
C LEU A 146 -8.84 -38.08 1.89
N LEU A 147 -8.52 -39.15 1.14
CA LEU A 147 -9.46 -40.19 0.74
C LEU A 147 -9.41 -41.43 1.63
N ASP A 148 -8.68 -41.40 2.75
CA ASP A 148 -8.73 -42.47 3.72
C ASP A 148 -10.15 -42.64 4.27
N MET A 149 -10.73 -43.83 4.06
CA MET A 149 -12.07 -44.18 4.50
C MET A 149 -12.27 -44.05 6.02
N SER A 150 -11.19 -44.06 6.82
CA SER A 150 -11.24 -43.79 8.25
C SER A 150 -11.82 -42.40 8.57
N ARG A 151 -11.56 -41.38 7.73
CA ARG A 151 -12.02 -39.98 7.89
C ARG A 151 -13.55 -39.84 7.80
N PHE A 152 -14.20 -40.78 7.12
CA PHE A 152 -15.65 -40.74 6.86
C PHE A 152 -16.45 -41.68 7.77
N LYS A 153 -15.79 -42.48 8.62
CA LYS A 153 -16.48 -43.39 9.55
C LYS A 153 -17.39 -42.68 10.55
N SER A 154 -17.05 -41.44 10.91
CA SER A 154 -17.85 -40.59 11.80
C SER A 154 -19.05 -39.94 11.10
N LEU A 155 -19.16 -40.02 9.78
CA LEU A 155 -20.29 -39.49 9.00
C LEU A 155 -21.41 -40.53 8.91
N ASN A 156 -22.04 -40.84 10.05
CA ASN A 156 -23.08 -41.86 10.18
C ASN A 156 -24.45 -41.29 10.62
N ALA A 157 -24.57 -39.97 10.70
CA ALA A 157 -25.78 -39.26 11.06
C ALA A 157 -26.01 -38.07 10.12
N PRO A 158 -27.25 -37.56 10.03
CA PRO A 158 -27.56 -36.33 9.33
C PRO A 158 -26.65 -35.16 9.73
N ILE A 159 -26.09 -34.47 8.73
CA ILE A 159 -25.27 -33.26 8.94
C ILE A 159 -26.08 -32.00 8.62
N THR A 160 -25.67 -30.85 9.15
CA THR A 160 -26.31 -29.57 8.85
C THR A 160 -25.34 -28.65 8.11
N ALA A 161 -25.87 -27.62 7.43
CA ALA A 161 -25.06 -26.62 6.74
C ALA A 161 -24.08 -25.87 7.65
N SER A 162 -24.30 -25.88 8.97
CA SER A 162 -23.36 -25.29 9.94
C SER A 162 -22.17 -26.21 10.25
N ASP A 163 -22.24 -27.51 9.93
CA ASP A 163 -21.14 -28.45 10.08
C ASP A 163 -20.20 -28.38 8.86
N HIS A 164 -19.47 -27.27 8.76
CA HIS A 164 -18.52 -27.02 7.67
C HIS A 164 -17.47 -28.13 7.53
N SER A 165 -17.07 -28.75 8.66
CA SER A 165 -16.09 -29.83 8.71
C SER A 165 -16.57 -31.09 7.99
N SER A 166 -17.83 -31.48 8.19
CA SER A 166 -18.41 -32.64 7.50
C SER A 166 -18.73 -32.32 6.04
N VAL A 167 -19.25 -31.12 5.76
CA VAL A 167 -19.55 -30.66 4.39
C VAL A 167 -18.27 -30.67 3.53
N SER A 168 -17.16 -30.13 4.03
CA SER A 168 -15.91 -30.06 3.25
C SER A 168 -15.33 -31.44 2.90
N LYS A 169 -15.40 -32.40 3.82
CA LYS A 169 -15.00 -33.79 3.59
C LYS A 169 -15.84 -34.43 2.48
N LEU A 170 -17.14 -34.18 2.47
CA LEU A 170 -18.05 -34.71 1.45
C LEU A 170 -17.83 -34.07 0.09
N LEU A 171 -17.47 -32.79 0.04
CA LEU A 171 -17.08 -32.14 -1.21
C LEU A 171 -15.77 -32.72 -1.76
N THR A 172 -14.83 -33.12 -0.90
CA THR A 172 -13.63 -33.86 -1.33
C THR A 172 -13.98 -35.23 -1.93
N LEU A 173 -14.96 -35.93 -1.36
CA LEU A 173 -15.49 -37.16 -1.95
C LEU A 173 -16.24 -36.91 -3.27
N ALA A 174 -17.09 -35.88 -3.33
CA ALA A 174 -17.81 -35.47 -4.52
C ALA A 174 -16.85 -35.14 -5.68
N GLU A 175 -15.66 -34.65 -5.36
CA GLU A 175 -14.64 -34.33 -6.35
C GLU A 175 -13.84 -35.56 -6.82
N ASN A 176 -13.48 -36.46 -5.92
CA ASN A 176 -12.43 -37.46 -6.19
C ASN A 176 -12.89 -38.93 -6.09
N ALA A 177 -14.01 -39.23 -5.42
CA ALA A 177 -14.48 -40.60 -5.24
C ALA A 177 -15.31 -41.09 -6.44
N ASN A 178 -15.39 -42.42 -6.58
CA ASN A 178 -16.32 -43.05 -7.50
C ASN A 178 -17.78 -42.88 -7.04
N GLU A 179 -18.71 -43.03 -7.97
CA GLU A 179 -20.14 -42.75 -7.75
C GLU A 179 -20.74 -43.62 -6.64
N GLU A 180 -20.38 -44.90 -6.56
CA GLU A 180 -20.89 -45.84 -5.55
C GLU A 180 -20.51 -45.42 -4.13
N THR A 181 -19.24 -45.05 -3.93
CA THR A 181 -18.73 -44.61 -2.62
C THR A 181 -19.36 -43.28 -2.22
N PHE A 182 -19.47 -42.35 -3.16
CA PHE A 182 -20.09 -41.04 -2.94
C PHE A 182 -21.56 -41.19 -2.51
N ARG A 183 -22.37 -41.92 -3.29
CA ARG A 183 -23.80 -42.11 -2.98
C ARG A 183 -24.02 -42.86 -1.67
N GLY A 184 -23.26 -43.92 -1.42
CA GLY A 184 -23.40 -44.74 -0.21
C GLY A 184 -23.11 -43.98 1.09
N ILE A 185 -22.33 -42.89 1.03
CA ILE A 185 -22.12 -41.98 2.15
C ILE A 185 -23.20 -40.88 2.15
N LEU A 186 -23.48 -40.25 1.00
CA LEU A 186 -24.46 -39.17 0.88
C LEU A 186 -25.86 -39.56 1.39
N GLU A 187 -26.30 -40.79 1.13
CA GLU A 187 -27.61 -41.28 1.60
C GLU A 187 -27.69 -41.36 3.14
N LYS A 188 -26.59 -41.63 3.83
CA LYS A 188 -26.56 -41.80 5.30
C LYS A 188 -26.61 -40.48 6.07
N ILE A 189 -26.23 -39.40 5.42
CA ILE A 189 -26.01 -38.07 6.03
C ILE A 189 -27.09 -37.05 5.63
N LYS A 190 -28.05 -37.47 4.81
CA LYS A 190 -29.10 -36.61 4.27
C LYS A 190 -29.97 -36.11 5.43
N SER A 191 -29.99 -34.79 5.65
CA SER A 191 -30.75 -34.19 6.76
C SER A 191 -32.21 -33.86 6.43
N LYS A 192 -32.53 -33.73 5.14
CA LYS A 192 -33.87 -33.47 4.63
C LYS A 192 -34.06 -34.14 3.28
N ASP A 193 -35.23 -34.76 3.07
CA ASP A 193 -35.50 -35.51 1.84
C ASP A 193 -35.81 -34.65 0.61
N ASN A 194 -36.38 -33.46 0.84
CA ASN A 194 -36.70 -32.45 -0.18
C ASN A 194 -36.27 -31.07 0.35
N VAL A 195 -35.09 -30.59 -0.06
CA VAL A 195 -34.70 -29.20 0.19
C VAL A 195 -34.95 -28.41 -1.10
N ASN A 196 -35.95 -27.54 -1.05
CA ASN A 196 -36.20 -26.54 -2.09
C ASN A 196 -35.15 -25.42 -1.97
N CYS A 197 -33.88 -25.76 -2.22
CA CYS A 197 -32.74 -24.84 -2.18
C CYS A 197 -32.42 -24.37 -3.61
N PRO A 198 -32.62 -23.08 -3.92
CA PRO A 198 -32.25 -22.51 -5.21
C PRO A 198 -30.74 -22.53 -5.45
N VAL A 199 -30.36 -22.70 -6.71
CA VAL A 199 -29.00 -22.59 -7.21
C VAL A 199 -28.91 -21.38 -8.14
N VAL A 200 -28.12 -20.38 -7.76
CA VAL A 200 -27.84 -19.19 -8.58
C VAL A 200 -26.48 -19.36 -9.24
N GLY A 201 -26.46 -19.42 -10.56
CA GLY A 201 -25.25 -19.51 -11.36
C GLY A 201 -24.76 -18.13 -11.77
N LEU A 202 -23.48 -17.84 -11.54
CA LEU A 202 -22.84 -16.58 -11.91
C LEU A 202 -21.68 -16.86 -12.86
N THR A 203 -21.83 -16.43 -14.11
CA THR A 203 -20.83 -16.59 -15.16
C THR A 203 -20.50 -15.24 -15.79
N GLY A 204 -19.43 -15.17 -16.56
CA GLY A 204 -19.00 -13.90 -17.16
C GLY A 204 -17.59 -13.93 -17.70
N THR A 205 -17.23 -12.87 -18.41
CA THR A 205 -15.89 -12.74 -18.98
C THR A 205 -14.82 -12.62 -17.88
N GLY A 206 -13.60 -13.09 -18.19
CA GLY A 206 -12.47 -12.99 -17.28
C GLY A 206 -12.21 -11.53 -16.86
N GLY A 207 -12.09 -11.27 -15.56
CA GLY A 207 -11.83 -9.93 -15.05
C GLY A 207 -13.05 -9.00 -15.01
N ALA A 208 -14.27 -9.45 -15.33
CA ALA A 208 -15.48 -8.65 -15.23
C ALA A 208 -15.87 -8.28 -13.79
N GLY A 209 -15.27 -8.92 -12.79
CA GLY A 209 -15.52 -8.67 -11.37
C GLY A 209 -16.57 -9.59 -10.75
N LYS A 210 -16.68 -10.83 -11.26
CA LYS A 210 -17.60 -11.88 -10.79
C LYS A 210 -17.51 -12.10 -9.27
N SER A 211 -16.36 -12.54 -8.77
CA SER A 211 -16.16 -12.78 -7.34
C SER A 211 -16.29 -11.53 -6.47
N SER A 212 -16.01 -10.33 -6.98
CA SER A 212 -16.31 -9.07 -6.25
C SER A 212 -17.81 -8.78 -6.17
N LEU A 213 -18.55 -9.04 -7.23
CA LEU A 213 -20.00 -8.90 -7.26
C LEU A 213 -20.67 -9.95 -6.37
N THR A 214 -20.19 -11.19 -6.39
CA THR A 214 -20.63 -12.28 -5.52
C THR A 214 -20.48 -11.90 -4.04
N ASP A 215 -19.33 -11.36 -3.65
CA ASP A 215 -19.11 -10.89 -2.28
C ASP A 215 -20.09 -9.77 -1.88
N GLU A 216 -20.28 -8.75 -2.74
CA GLU A 216 -21.24 -7.69 -2.47
C GLU A 216 -22.69 -8.21 -2.36
N LEU A 217 -23.08 -9.17 -3.20
CA LEU A 217 -24.38 -9.83 -3.13
C LEU A 217 -24.56 -10.60 -1.82
N MET A 218 -23.56 -11.39 -1.40
CA MET A 218 -23.57 -12.10 -0.12
C MET A 218 -23.74 -11.12 1.06
N LEU A 219 -23.08 -9.95 1.00
CA LEU A 219 -23.27 -8.88 1.99
C LEU A 219 -24.71 -8.31 1.99
N ARG A 220 -25.35 -8.12 0.82
CA ARG A 220 -26.77 -7.68 0.75
C ARG A 220 -27.70 -8.74 1.31
N ILE A 221 -27.44 -10.02 1.01
CA ILE A 221 -28.24 -11.12 1.52
C ILE A 221 -28.15 -11.16 3.05
N GLN A 222 -26.96 -11.08 3.64
CA GLN A 222 -26.81 -11.05 5.10
C GLN A 222 -27.44 -9.80 5.73
N ARG A 223 -27.33 -8.64 5.08
CA ARG A 223 -27.97 -7.39 5.53
C ARG A 223 -29.49 -7.50 5.60
N ASP A 224 -30.11 -8.10 4.59
CA ASP A 224 -31.56 -8.11 4.44
C ASP A 224 -32.21 -9.41 4.96
N ASN A 225 -31.44 -10.49 5.09
CA ASN A 225 -31.86 -11.84 5.52
C ASN A 225 -30.81 -12.47 6.46
N PRO A 226 -30.61 -11.91 7.67
CA PRO A 226 -29.58 -12.38 8.59
C PRO A 226 -29.79 -13.84 9.00
N GLY A 227 -28.69 -14.60 9.08
CA GLY A 227 -28.71 -16.02 9.45
C GLY A 227 -29.00 -16.99 8.30
N THR A 228 -29.21 -16.48 7.08
CA THR A 228 -29.34 -17.31 5.86
C THR A 228 -28.04 -18.07 5.63
N LYS A 229 -28.13 -19.39 5.43
CA LYS A 229 -26.98 -20.26 5.17
C LYS A 229 -26.72 -20.36 3.68
N ILE A 230 -25.56 -19.87 3.23
CA ILE A 230 -25.21 -19.78 1.81
C ILE A 230 -23.95 -20.59 1.53
N ALA A 231 -23.98 -21.42 0.49
CA ALA A 231 -22.81 -22.12 -0.03
C ALA A 231 -22.35 -21.48 -1.35
N LEU A 232 -21.09 -21.06 -1.43
CA LEU A 232 -20.44 -20.59 -2.66
C LEU A 232 -19.51 -21.67 -3.20
N LEU A 233 -19.78 -22.13 -4.42
CA LEU A 233 -18.96 -23.10 -5.15
C LEU A 233 -18.31 -22.38 -6.33
N ALA A 234 -17.03 -22.04 -6.21
CA ALA A 234 -16.31 -21.26 -7.22
C ALA A 234 -15.36 -22.15 -8.03
N THR A 235 -15.28 -21.98 -9.34
CA THR A 235 -14.35 -22.70 -10.21
C THR A 235 -13.31 -21.76 -10.83
N ASP A 236 -12.04 -22.10 -10.67
CA ASP A 236 -10.91 -21.42 -11.31
C ASP A 236 -10.17 -22.35 -12.31
N PRO A 237 -9.50 -21.79 -13.35
CA PRO A 237 -8.89 -22.61 -14.39
C PRO A 237 -7.58 -23.28 -13.95
N THR A 238 -7.41 -24.56 -14.31
CA THR A 238 -6.15 -25.30 -14.10
C THR A 238 -5.12 -25.01 -15.19
N ARG A 239 -3.84 -24.84 -14.82
CA ARG A 239 -2.74 -24.72 -15.79
C ARG A 239 -2.41 -26.08 -16.40
N LYS A 240 -2.78 -26.30 -17.66
CA LYS A 240 -2.51 -27.55 -18.39
C LYS A 240 -1.05 -28.01 -18.37
N ARG A 241 -0.08 -27.08 -18.35
CA ARG A 241 1.36 -27.41 -18.36
C ARG A 241 1.86 -27.99 -17.04
N THR A 242 1.37 -27.47 -15.91
CA THR A 242 1.90 -27.84 -14.58
C THR A 242 0.93 -28.72 -13.79
N GLY A 243 -0.35 -28.77 -14.17
CA GLY A 243 -1.41 -29.43 -13.42
C GLY A 243 -1.91 -28.63 -12.20
N GLY A 244 -1.18 -27.59 -11.79
CA GLY A 244 -1.55 -26.74 -10.65
C GLY A 244 -2.56 -25.65 -11.01
N ALA A 245 -3.22 -25.11 -9.99
CA ALA A 245 -4.22 -24.05 -10.12
C ALA A 245 -3.97 -22.94 -9.10
N LEU A 246 -4.32 -21.70 -9.45
CA LEU A 246 -4.41 -20.60 -8.49
C LEU A 246 -5.90 -20.35 -8.30
N LEU A 247 -6.40 -20.76 -7.14
CA LEU A 247 -7.79 -20.60 -6.74
C LEU A 247 -7.92 -19.24 -6.06
N GLY A 248 -8.15 -18.22 -6.90
CA GLY A 248 -8.02 -16.80 -6.58
C GLY A 248 -9.34 -16.11 -6.24
N ASP A 249 -10.48 -16.80 -6.30
CA ASP A 249 -11.77 -16.17 -5.98
C ASP A 249 -11.92 -15.86 -4.49
N ARG A 250 -11.45 -16.75 -3.60
CA ARG A 250 -11.60 -16.60 -2.14
C ARG A 250 -10.93 -15.33 -1.59
N ILE A 251 -9.85 -14.85 -2.21
CA ILE A 251 -9.16 -13.62 -1.77
C ILE A 251 -10.06 -12.38 -1.82
N ARG A 252 -11.11 -12.39 -2.65
CA ARG A 252 -12.04 -11.29 -2.87
C ARG A 252 -13.19 -11.26 -1.88
N MET A 253 -13.41 -12.34 -1.14
CA MET A 253 -14.58 -12.55 -0.31
C MET A 253 -14.36 -12.03 1.11
N ASN A 254 -14.81 -10.81 1.39
CA ASN A 254 -14.78 -10.24 2.74
C ASN A 254 -15.92 -10.77 3.63
N SER A 255 -17.02 -11.19 3.00
CA SER A 255 -18.21 -11.73 3.67
C SER A 255 -17.97 -13.02 4.46
N LEU A 256 -16.96 -13.83 4.08
CA LEU A 256 -16.69 -15.16 4.68
C LEU A 256 -16.27 -15.15 6.17
N SER A 257 -16.19 -13.98 6.80
CA SER A 257 -16.09 -13.88 8.26
C SER A 257 -17.36 -14.44 8.95
N ASP A 258 -18.53 -14.33 8.32
CA ASP A 258 -19.79 -14.87 8.85
C ASP A 258 -19.82 -16.42 8.85
N GLU A 259 -20.25 -17.02 9.96
CA GLU A 259 -20.32 -18.48 10.14
C GLU A 259 -21.41 -19.15 9.29
N ASN A 260 -22.41 -18.42 8.83
CA ASN A 260 -23.46 -18.94 7.96
C ASN A 260 -23.02 -19.04 6.49
N LEU A 261 -21.83 -18.55 6.17
CA LEU A 261 -21.29 -18.55 4.82
C LEU A 261 -20.21 -19.62 4.65
N PHE A 262 -20.43 -20.49 3.67
CA PHE A 262 -19.53 -21.56 3.28
C PHE A 262 -18.98 -21.29 1.88
N MET A 263 -17.69 -21.53 1.66
CA MET A 263 -17.11 -21.47 0.32
C MET A 263 -16.19 -22.67 0.05
N ARG A 264 -16.28 -23.23 -1.15
CA ARG A 264 -15.35 -24.23 -1.68
C ARG A 264 -14.85 -23.78 -3.05
N SER A 265 -13.54 -23.82 -3.22
CA SER A 265 -12.87 -23.46 -4.47
C SER A 265 -12.46 -24.71 -5.25
N PHE A 266 -12.88 -24.85 -6.50
CA PHE A 266 -12.58 -25.98 -7.37
C PHE A 266 -11.66 -25.55 -8.49
N ALA A 267 -10.79 -26.47 -8.91
CA ALA A 267 -10.04 -26.31 -10.14
C ALA A 267 -10.83 -26.95 -11.29
N SER A 268 -10.83 -26.34 -12.48
CA SER A 268 -11.49 -26.92 -13.67
C SER A 268 -10.93 -28.30 -14.04
N ARG A 269 -9.66 -28.57 -13.68
CA ARG A 269 -8.91 -29.79 -13.98
C ARG A 269 -9.00 -30.11 -15.48
N ASN A 270 -9.46 -31.32 -15.82
CA ASN A 270 -9.54 -31.82 -17.19
C ASN A 270 -10.95 -31.67 -17.81
N SER A 271 -11.87 -30.94 -17.18
CA SER A 271 -13.27 -30.82 -17.66
C SER A 271 -13.34 -30.26 -19.09
N GLY A 272 -12.40 -29.37 -19.44
CA GLY A 272 -12.45 -28.63 -20.70
C GLY A 272 -13.57 -27.59 -20.75
N ARG A 273 -14.27 -27.38 -19.63
CA ARG A 273 -15.40 -26.47 -19.44
C ARG A 273 -15.07 -25.43 -18.38
N GLU A 274 -15.90 -24.40 -18.30
CA GLU A 274 -15.76 -23.29 -17.35
C GLU A 274 -16.15 -23.64 -15.90
N ILE A 275 -16.77 -24.81 -15.70
CA ILE A 275 -17.11 -25.42 -14.41
C ILE A 275 -16.32 -26.73 -14.22
N ALA A 276 -16.08 -27.12 -12.97
CA ALA A 276 -15.51 -28.42 -12.65
C ALA A 276 -16.56 -29.54 -12.79
N ASP A 277 -16.14 -30.74 -13.20
CA ASP A 277 -17.05 -31.89 -13.42
C ASP A 277 -17.79 -32.32 -12.14
N CYS A 278 -17.25 -31.98 -10.97
CA CYS A 278 -17.83 -32.32 -9.67
C CYS A 278 -18.91 -31.35 -9.20
N ILE A 279 -19.17 -30.23 -9.89
CA ILE A 279 -20.10 -29.19 -9.41
C ILE A 279 -21.50 -29.75 -9.16
N GLY A 280 -22.03 -30.60 -10.04
CA GLY A 280 -23.34 -31.24 -9.84
C GLY A 280 -23.41 -32.04 -8.54
N ARG A 281 -22.43 -32.91 -8.29
CA ARG A 281 -22.31 -33.69 -7.04
C ARG A 281 -22.12 -32.78 -5.82
N SER A 282 -21.38 -31.69 -5.96
CA SER A 282 -21.16 -30.70 -4.89
C SER A 282 -22.45 -29.95 -4.53
N ILE A 283 -23.31 -29.65 -5.50
CA ILE A 283 -24.64 -29.08 -5.26
C ILE A 283 -25.50 -30.07 -4.47
N GLU A 284 -25.47 -31.36 -4.83
CA GLU A 284 -26.21 -32.41 -4.09
C GLU A 284 -25.78 -32.48 -2.62
N VAL A 285 -24.47 -32.39 -2.34
CA VAL A 285 -23.94 -32.32 -0.96
C VAL A 285 -24.50 -31.11 -0.22
N CYS A 286 -24.47 -29.92 -0.84
CA CYS A 286 -24.96 -28.69 -0.20
C CYS A 286 -26.48 -28.77 0.06
N LYS A 287 -27.26 -29.31 -0.89
CA LYS A 287 -28.70 -29.54 -0.70
C LYS A 287 -28.96 -30.53 0.44
N ALA A 288 -28.19 -31.62 0.52
CA ALA A 288 -28.32 -32.63 1.58
C ALA A 288 -27.95 -32.11 2.98
N ALA A 289 -26.98 -31.19 3.05
CA ALA A 289 -26.60 -30.50 4.28
C ALA A 289 -27.64 -29.43 4.71
N GLY A 290 -28.52 -29.01 3.81
CA GLY A 290 -29.60 -28.07 4.12
C GLY A 290 -29.17 -26.60 4.12
N PHE A 291 -28.37 -26.20 3.12
CA PHE A 291 -28.17 -24.78 2.81
C PHE A 291 -29.46 -24.15 2.29
N ASP A 292 -29.62 -22.83 2.50
CA ASP A 292 -30.80 -22.08 2.08
C ASP A 292 -30.66 -21.57 0.65
N LEU A 293 -29.43 -21.27 0.21
CA LEU A 293 -29.08 -20.80 -1.13
C LEU A 293 -27.70 -21.33 -1.53
N ILE A 294 -27.55 -21.75 -2.79
CA ILE A 294 -26.26 -22.14 -3.36
C ILE A 294 -25.92 -21.14 -4.48
N ILE A 295 -24.72 -20.59 -4.45
CA ILE A 295 -24.16 -19.76 -5.52
C ILE A 295 -23.04 -20.54 -6.20
N VAL A 296 -23.07 -20.62 -7.53
CA VAL A 296 -22.02 -21.27 -8.33
C VAL A 296 -21.35 -20.22 -9.20
N GLU A 297 -20.06 -20.02 -9.00
CA GLU A 297 -19.26 -19.10 -9.82
C GLU A 297 -18.38 -19.90 -10.80
N THR A 298 -18.40 -19.50 -12.08
CA THR A 298 -17.56 -20.11 -13.11
C THR A 298 -16.18 -19.46 -13.20
N SER A 299 -15.26 -20.14 -13.90
CA SER A 299 -14.07 -19.45 -14.42
C SER A 299 -14.46 -18.45 -15.52
N GLY A 300 -13.51 -17.61 -15.97
CA GLY A 300 -13.78 -16.66 -17.05
C GLY A 300 -14.17 -17.35 -18.36
N ILE A 301 -15.33 -16.98 -18.94
CA ILE A 301 -15.88 -17.66 -20.12
C ILE A 301 -15.57 -16.96 -21.45
N GLY A 302 -15.59 -17.73 -22.53
CA GLY A 302 -15.60 -17.25 -23.92
C GLY A 302 -17.02 -16.96 -24.43
N GLN A 303 -17.15 -16.68 -25.73
CA GLN A 303 -18.43 -16.24 -26.32
C GLN A 303 -19.51 -17.32 -26.39
N GLY A 304 -19.14 -18.59 -26.59
CA GLY A 304 -20.08 -19.72 -26.77
C GLY A 304 -20.16 -20.68 -25.58
N ASN A 305 -19.85 -20.21 -24.37
CA ASN A 305 -19.82 -21.00 -23.15
C ASN A 305 -21.08 -20.73 -22.31
N ASP A 306 -21.82 -21.78 -21.94
CA ASP A 306 -23.09 -21.70 -21.23
C ASP A 306 -23.28 -22.81 -20.16
N ALA A 307 -22.22 -23.54 -19.80
CA ALA A 307 -22.28 -24.73 -18.94
C ALA A 307 -22.91 -24.48 -17.56
N ILE A 308 -22.89 -23.23 -17.09
CA ILE A 308 -23.53 -22.85 -15.84
C ILE A 308 -25.05 -23.08 -15.86
N THR A 309 -25.69 -23.00 -17.03
CA THR A 309 -27.13 -23.17 -17.20
C THR A 309 -27.58 -24.62 -16.97
N GLU A 310 -26.66 -25.59 -17.04
CA GLU A 310 -26.95 -27.01 -16.76
C GLU A 310 -27.19 -27.29 -15.27
N VAL A 311 -26.66 -26.43 -14.39
CA VAL A 311 -26.67 -26.64 -12.94
C VAL A 311 -27.40 -25.55 -12.16
N ALA A 312 -27.65 -24.40 -12.78
CA ALA A 312 -28.27 -23.24 -12.14
C ALA A 312 -29.78 -23.15 -12.43
N ASP A 313 -30.55 -22.79 -11.42
CA ASP A 313 -31.99 -22.51 -11.52
C ASP A 313 -32.27 -21.07 -11.99
N ILE A 314 -31.34 -20.16 -11.69
CA ILE A 314 -31.29 -18.76 -12.16
C ILE A 314 -29.84 -18.46 -12.54
N SER A 315 -29.62 -17.85 -13.70
CA SER A 315 -28.30 -17.55 -14.24
C SER A 315 -28.06 -16.04 -14.41
N LEU A 316 -26.87 -15.58 -13.98
CA LEU A 316 -26.39 -14.21 -14.10
C LEU A 316 -25.20 -14.17 -15.05
N TYR A 317 -25.26 -13.30 -16.06
CA TYR A 317 -24.13 -13.02 -16.95
C TYR A 317 -23.48 -11.68 -16.62
N VAL A 318 -22.25 -11.71 -16.10
CA VAL A 318 -21.47 -10.53 -15.74
C VAL A 318 -20.52 -10.14 -16.87
N THR A 319 -20.61 -8.91 -17.33
CA THR A 319 -19.76 -8.37 -18.39
C THR A 319 -19.31 -6.94 -18.09
N THR A 320 -18.46 -6.38 -18.95
CA THR A 320 -17.98 -4.99 -18.90
C THR A 320 -18.19 -4.35 -20.27
N ARG A 321 -17.76 -3.09 -20.45
CA ARG A 321 -17.74 -2.45 -21.77
C ARG A 321 -16.78 -3.09 -22.80
N GLU A 322 -15.97 -4.07 -22.40
CA GLU A 322 -14.85 -4.61 -23.20
C GLU A 322 -15.26 -5.82 -24.07
N TYR A 323 -16.42 -5.75 -24.72
CA TYR A 323 -16.89 -6.79 -25.67
C TYR A 323 -16.50 -6.51 -27.14
N GLY A 324 -15.80 -5.41 -27.41
CA GLY A 324 -15.39 -5.00 -28.76
C GLY A 324 -16.51 -4.27 -29.51
N ALA A 325 -16.74 -4.64 -30.77
CA ALA A 325 -17.80 -4.04 -31.58
C ALA A 325 -19.19 -4.54 -31.12
N PRO A 326 -20.26 -3.73 -31.24
CA PRO A 326 -21.62 -4.15 -30.88
C PRO A 326 -22.08 -5.46 -31.54
N SER A 327 -21.62 -5.78 -32.76
CA SER A 327 -21.93 -7.04 -33.45
C SER A 327 -21.37 -8.29 -32.76
N GLN A 328 -20.46 -8.16 -31.79
CA GLN A 328 -20.00 -9.28 -30.97
C GLN A 328 -21.06 -9.70 -29.95
N LEU A 329 -21.97 -8.80 -29.54
CA LEU A 329 -23.05 -9.12 -28.60
C LEU A 329 -24.02 -10.16 -29.17
N GLU A 330 -24.18 -10.20 -30.49
CA GLU A 330 -25.01 -11.18 -31.20
C GLU A 330 -24.45 -12.62 -31.13
N LYS A 331 -23.19 -12.79 -30.71
CA LYS A 331 -22.51 -14.09 -30.62
C LYS A 331 -22.37 -14.60 -29.18
N LEU A 332 -22.84 -13.84 -28.21
CA LEU A 332 -22.71 -14.20 -26.79
C LEU A 332 -23.89 -15.06 -26.38
N GLU A 333 -23.65 -16.37 -26.21
CA GLU A 333 -24.69 -17.34 -25.84
C GLU A 333 -25.38 -16.96 -24.52
N MET A 334 -24.58 -16.56 -23.53
CA MET A 334 -25.09 -16.12 -22.22
C MET A 334 -25.93 -14.84 -22.29
N LEU A 335 -25.86 -14.04 -23.36
CA LEU A 335 -26.75 -12.88 -23.51
C LEU A 335 -28.17 -13.30 -23.89
N ASP A 336 -28.32 -14.49 -24.48
CA ASP A 336 -29.60 -15.10 -24.82
C ASP A 336 -30.15 -15.91 -23.64
N SER A 337 -29.31 -16.74 -23.01
CA SER A 337 -29.73 -17.69 -21.98
C SER A 337 -29.80 -17.13 -20.56
N ALA A 338 -29.06 -16.06 -20.21
CA ALA A 338 -29.04 -15.54 -18.83
C ALA A 338 -30.38 -14.94 -18.41
N ASP A 339 -30.83 -15.22 -17.18
CA ASP A 339 -32.02 -14.59 -16.60
C ASP A 339 -31.79 -13.09 -16.36
N ILE A 340 -30.60 -12.73 -15.84
CA ILE A 340 -30.17 -11.36 -15.56
C ILE A 340 -28.79 -11.11 -16.20
N ILE A 341 -28.66 -9.99 -16.90
CA ILE A 341 -27.38 -9.48 -17.39
C ILE A 341 -26.89 -8.38 -16.47
N VAL A 342 -25.63 -8.46 -16.06
CA VAL A 342 -24.97 -7.48 -15.21
C VAL A 342 -23.85 -6.79 -15.98
N LEU A 343 -24.00 -5.50 -16.22
CA LEU A 343 -22.90 -4.67 -16.73
C LEU A 343 -22.13 -4.10 -15.54
N ASN A 344 -21.09 -4.80 -15.12
CA ASN A 344 -20.25 -4.39 -14.01
C ASN A 344 -19.15 -3.42 -14.45
N LYS A 345 -18.52 -2.75 -13.48
CA LYS A 345 -17.57 -1.64 -13.71
C LYS A 345 -18.21 -0.50 -14.51
N PHE A 346 -19.45 -0.18 -14.14
CA PHE A 346 -20.26 0.84 -14.81
C PHE A 346 -19.72 2.27 -14.64
N ASP A 347 -18.75 2.45 -13.75
CA ASP A 347 -17.97 3.67 -13.57
C ASP A 347 -17.00 3.98 -14.73
N ARG A 348 -16.79 3.03 -15.65
CA ARG A 348 -15.82 3.19 -16.73
C ARG A 348 -16.34 4.10 -17.86
N PRO A 349 -15.47 4.91 -18.48
CA PRO A 349 -15.83 5.70 -19.65
C PRO A 349 -16.44 4.82 -20.76
N GLY A 350 -17.59 5.21 -21.30
CA GLY A 350 -18.33 4.46 -22.32
C GLY A 350 -19.20 3.32 -21.79
N ALA A 351 -19.36 3.17 -20.47
CA ALA A 351 -20.25 2.17 -19.89
C ALA A 351 -21.74 2.45 -20.19
N GLU A 352 -22.16 3.72 -20.29
CA GLU A 352 -23.53 4.08 -20.68
C GLU A 352 -23.89 3.66 -22.11
N ASP A 353 -22.97 3.85 -23.05
CA ASP A 353 -23.11 3.34 -24.42
C ASP A 353 -23.19 1.81 -24.41
N ALA A 354 -22.33 1.16 -23.62
CA ALA A 354 -22.36 -0.28 -23.46
C ALA A 354 -23.68 -0.80 -22.91
N LEU A 355 -24.25 -0.12 -21.91
CA LEU A 355 -25.55 -0.45 -21.35
C LEU A 355 -26.66 -0.33 -22.41
N THR A 356 -26.60 0.72 -23.23
CA THR A 356 -27.56 0.94 -24.30
C THR A 356 -27.50 -0.18 -25.34
N GLU A 357 -26.32 -0.57 -25.78
CA GLU A 357 -26.14 -1.64 -26.78
C GLU A 357 -26.52 -3.02 -26.21
N ILE A 358 -26.14 -3.32 -24.97
CA ILE A 358 -26.54 -4.57 -24.30
C ILE A 358 -28.06 -4.63 -24.15
N ARG A 359 -28.73 -3.54 -23.73
CA ARG A 359 -30.20 -3.48 -23.64
C ARG A 359 -30.87 -3.69 -24.98
N LYS A 360 -30.35 -3.07 -26.06
CA LYS A 360 -30.87 -3.29 -27.42
C LYS A 360 -30.76 -4.76 -27.82
N GLN A 361 -29.60 -5.37 -27.60
CA GLN A 361 -29.40 -6.76 -27.97
C GLN A 361 -30.25 -7.72 -27.13
N PHE A 362 -30.38 -7.47 -25.82
CA PHE A 362 -31.27 -8.23 -24.94
C PHE A 362 -32.73 -8.17 -25.38
N LYS A 363 -33.22 -6.98 -25.78
CA LYS A 363 -34.57 -6.82 -26.35
C LYS A 363 -34.74 -7.63 -27.64
N ARG A 364 -33.73 -7.65 -28.51
CA ARG A 364 -33.75 -8.43 -29.77
C ARG A 364 -33.84 -9.92 -29.49
N ASN A 365 -32.98 -10.43 -28.61
CA ASN A 365 -32.92 -11.85 -28.24
C ASN A 365 -34.27 -12.34 -27.67
N ARG A 366 -34.96 -11.51 -26.88
CA ARG A 366 -36.25 -11.87 -26.25
C ARG A 366 -37.49 -11.33 -26.96
N GLU A 367 -37.33 -10.74 -28.14
CA GLU A 367 -38.41 -10.11 -28.93
C GLU A 367 -39.24 -9.06 -28.15
N MET A 368 -38.63 -8.38 -27.16
CA MET A 368 -39.26 -7.41 -26.26
C MET A 368 -39.20 -5.97 -26.81
N TRP A 369 -39.76 -5.73 -27.98
CA TRP A 369 -39.63 -4.45 -28.71
C TRP A 369 -40.24 -3.25 -27.97
N ASP A 370 -41.39 -3.45 -27.31
CA ASP A 370 -42.16 -2.39 -26.63
C ASP A 370 -41.80 -2.22 -25.14
N ALA A 371 -40.93 -3.08 -24.59
CA ALA A 371 -40.58 -3.04 -23.16
C ALA A 371 -39.78 -1.78 -22.79
N ASN A 372 -40.07 -1.20 -21.64
CA ASN A 372 -39.29 -0.05 -21.15
C ASN A 372 -37.90 -0.51 -20.67
N ASN A 373 -36.89 0.36 -20.78
CA ASN A 373 -35.53 0.01 -20.33
C ASN A 373 -35.45 -0.33 -18.84
N SER A 374 -36.35 0.21 -18.01
CA SER A 374 -36.48 -0.09 -16.57
C SER A 374 -37.04 -1.48 -16.27
N GLU A 375 -37.70 -2.12 -17.24
CA GLU A 375 -38.30 -3.46 -17.08
C GLU A 375 -37.31 -4.56 -17.46
N LEU A 376 -36.25 -4.22 -18.20
CA LEU A 376 -35.24 -5.18 -18.65
C LEU A 376 -34.40 -5.69 -17.49
N ALA A 377 -34.09 -6.99 -17.48
CA ALA A 377 -33.16 -7.59 -16.54
C ALA A 377 -31.69 -7.32 -16.93
N VAL A 378 -31.36 -6.07 -17.29
CA VAL A 378 -30.01 -5.61 -17.63
C VAL A 378 -29.62 -4.52 -16.63
N ILE A 379 -28.78 -4.90 -15.67
CA ILE A 379 -28.51 -4.12 -14.46
C ILE A 379 -27.06 -3.60 -14.49
N PRO A 380 -26.84 -2.28 -14.49
CA PRO A 380 -25.52 -1.71 -14.31
C PRO A 380 -25.09 -1.80 -12.83
N THR A 381 -23.85 -2.24 -12.57
CA THR A 381 -23.32 -2.36 -11.20
C THR A 381 -21.90 -1.83 -11.10
N ILE A 382 -21.52 -1.41 -9.89
CA ILE A 382 -20.17 -1.00 -9.54
C ILE A 382 -19.76 -1.76 -8.28
N ALA A 383 -19.38 -3.04 -8.43
CA ALA A 383 -19.05 -3.90 -7.29
C ALA A 383 -17.83 -3.41 -6.46
N SER A 384 -17.00 -2.54 -7.03
CA SER A 384 -15.89 -1.87 -6.32
C SER A 384 -16.36 -0.75 -5.39
N GLN A 385 -17.57 -0.22 -5.59
CA GLN A 385 -18.17 0.82 -4.79
C GLN A 385 -18.96 0.20 -3.64
N PHE A 386 -18.62 0.58 -2.41
CA PHE A 386 -19.37 0.16 -1.25
C PHE A 386 -20.80 0.71 -1.31
N ALA A 387 -21.77 -0.11 -0.90
CA ALA A 387 -23.20 0.22 -0.93
C ALA A 387 -23.67 0.74 -2.29
N ASP A 388 -23.09 0.21 -3.38
CA ASP A 388 -23.53 0.52 -4.74
C ASP A 388 -25.03 0.21 -4.91
N ALA A 389 -25.76 1.22 -5.39
CA ALA A 389 -27.19 1.13 -5.63
C ALA A 389 -27.52 0.16 -6.79
N GLY A 390 -26.59 -0.03 -7.73
CA GLY A 390 -26.73 -1.02 -8.80
C GLY A 390 -26.72 -2.45 -8.26
N VAL A 391 -25.84 -2.76 -7.30
CA VAL A 391 -25.86 -4.07 -6.62
C VAL A 391 -27.12 -4.25 -5.77
N ASP A 392 -27.63 -3.20 -5.12
CA ASP A 392 -28.92 -3.28 -4.43
C ASP A 392 -30.07 -3.56 -5.42
N GLN A 393 -30.05 -2.95 -6.61
CA GLN A 393 -31.02 -3.22 -7.68
C GLN A 393 -30.91 -4.67 -8.19
N LEU A 394 -29.68 -5.19 -8.33
CA LEU A 394 -29.44 -6.59 -8.67
C LEU A 394 -30.02 -7.53 -7.62
N TRP A 395 -29.78 -7.26 -6.34
CA TRP A 395 -30.33 -8.07 -5.24
C TRP A 395 -31.86 -8.01 -5.21
N GLN A 396 -32.47 -6.84 -5.40
CA GLN A 396 -33.92 -6.70 -5.46
C GLN A 396 -34.52 -7.52 -6.62
N LYS A 397 -33.89 -7.51 -7.80
CA LYS A 397 -34.38 -8.30 -8.94
C LYS A 397 -34.19 -9.80 -8.71
N LEU A 398 -33.02 -10.21 -8.20
CA LEU A 398 -32.71 -11.61 -7.94
C LEU A 398 -33.63 -12.21 -6.85
N SER A 399 -33.82 -11.51 -5.73
CA SER A 399 -34.73 -11.93 -4.67
C SER A 399 -36.18 -12.08 -5.16
N SER A 400 -36.65 -11.17 -6.03
CA SER A 400 -37.98 -11.29 -6.64
C SER A 400 -38.12 -12.57 -7.46
N LEU A 401 -37.14 -12.88 -8.32
CA LEU A 401 -37.15 -14.11 -9.13
C LEU A 401 -37.06 -15.38 -8.26
N LEU A 402 -36.26 -15.34 -7.19
CA LEU A 402 -36.17 -16.44 -6.24
C LEU A 402 -37.52 -16.69 -5.55
N ASN A 403 -38.20 -15.63 -5.09
CA ASN A 403 -39.50 -15.73 -4.43
C ASN A 403 -40.64 -16.16 -5.36
N GLU A 404 -40.52 -15.91 -6.67
CA GLU A 404 -41.48 -16.38 -7.67
C GLU A 404 -41.32 -17.89 -7.94
N LYS A 405 -40.07 -18.38 -8.03
CA LYS A 405 -39.77 -19.78 -8.35
C LYS A 405 -39.75 -20.70 -7.13
N TYR A 406 -39.45 -20.17 -5.94
CA TYR A 406 -39.24 -20.93 -4.70
C TYR A 406 -40.18 -20.48 -3.59
N THR A 407 -40.49 -21.39 -2.67
CA THR A 407 -41.34 -21.12 -1.50
C THR A 407 -40.65 -20.31 -0.39
N GLN A 408 -39.36 -20.02 -0.53
CA GLN A 408 -38.60 -19.19 0.40
C GLN A 408 -38.88 -17.71 0.12
N SER A 409 -38.91 -16.88 1.16
CA SER A 409 -39.15 -15.44 1.06
C SER A 409 -37.88 -14.64 1.40
N PHE A 410 -37.10 -14.29 0.39
CA PHE A 410 -35.97 -13.38 0.51
C PHE A 410 -36.45 -11.93 0.49
N LEU A 411 -36.03 -11.15 1.49
CA LEU A 411 -36.27 -9.71 1.57
C LEU A 411 -35.12 -8.95 0.87
N ALA A 412 -35.46 -7.85 0.22
CA ALA A 412 -34.49 -6.92 -0.36
C ALA A 412 -34.92 -5.47 -0.06
N LYS A 413 -33.96 -4.65 0.40
CA LYS A 413 -34.18 -3.21 0.56
C LYS A 413 -34.22 -2.51 -0.80
N GLU A 414 -34.94 -1.39 -0.87
CA GLU A 414 -35.03 -0.59 -2.09
C GLU A 414 -33.67 0.06 -2.45
N PRO A 415 -33.27 0.03 -3.74
CA PRO A 415 -32.04 0.65 -4.20
C PRO A 415 -32.13 2.19 -4.24
N ARG A 416 -31.03 2.86 -3.89
CA ARG A 416 -30.94 4.34 -3.91
C ARG A 416 -30.31 4.85 -5.21
N LEU A 417 -31.06 4.81 -6.29
CA LEU A 417 -30.58 5.20 -7.63
C LEU A 417 -30.55 6.73 -7.82
N GLY A 418 -29.76 7.18 -8.80
CA GLY A 418 -29.73 8.57 -9.26
C GLY A 418 -31.05 9.00 -9.91
N LYS A 419 -31.18 10.30 -10.25
CA LYS A 419 -32.37 10.85 -10.92
C LYS A 419 -32.63 10.24 -12.30
N ASP A 420 -31.59 9.71 -12.93
CA ASP A 420 -31.57 8.98 -14.19
C ASP A 420 -31.89 7.48 -14.04
N GLY A 421 -32.07 6.99 -12.82
CA GLY A 421 -32.30 5.57 -12.54
C GLY A 421 -31.05 4.70 -12.66
N LEU A 422 -29.86 5.31 -12.65
CA LEU A 422 -28.56 4.60 -12.73
C LEU A 422 -27.81 4.67 -11.38
N PRO A 423 -26.90 3.72 -11.11
CA PRO A 423 -25.95 3.86 -10.01
C PRO A 423 -25.02 5.04 -10.28
N HIS A 424 -24.86 5.93 -9.30
CA HIS A 424 -23.98 7.07 -9.40
C HIS A 424 -22.63 6.77 -8.71
N ARG A 425 -21.52 6.96 -9.44
CA ARG A 425 -20.18 7.07 -8.85
C ARG A 425 -19.60 8.45 -9.11
N THR A 426 -19.02 9.06 -8.10
CA THR A 426 -18.20 10.26 -8.28
C THR A 426 -16.76 9.82 -8.46
N SER A 427 -16.20 9.97 -9.67
CA SER A 427 -14.79 9.66 -9.90
C SER A 427 -13.92 10.64 -9.08
N PRO A 428 -12.92 10.17 -8.32
CA PRO A 428 -12.04 11.05 -7.55
C PRO A 428 -11.28 12.06 -8.44
N ILE A 429 -11.01 11.68 -9.69
CA ILE A 429 -10.40 12.54 -10.71
C ILE A 429 -11.32 12.60 -11.93
N PRO A 430 -11.71 13.80 -12.42
CA PRO A 430 -12.52 13.97 -13.63
C PRO A 430 -11.87 13.34 -14.86
N SER A 431 -12.69 12.83 -15.79
CA SER A 431 -12.21 12.20 -17.03
C SER A 431 -11.31 13.11 -17.87
N GLU A 432 -11.59 14.41 -17.85
CA GLU A 432 -10.83 15.47 -18.53
C GLU A 432 -9.36 15.56 -18.07
N ARG A 433 -9.11 15.15 -16.83
CA ARG A 433 -7.78 15.19 -16.20
C ARG A 433 -7.07 13.85 -16.18
N GLN A 434 -7.59 12.81 -16.83
CA GLN A 434 -6.93 11.48 -16.88
C GLN A 434 -5.56 11.50 -17.59
N GLY A 435 -5.31 12.49 -18.46
CA GLY A 435 -4.08 12.65 -19.24
C GLY A 435 -2.89 13.30 -18.52
N TYR A 436 -3.03 13.66 -17.24
CA TYR A 436 -2.07 14.49 -16.51
C TYR A 436 -0.62 13.96 -16.51
N LEU A 437 -0.40 12.64 -16.43
CA LEU A 437 0.95 12.08 -16.41
C LEU A 437 1.70 12.25 -17.74
N ALA A 438 1.00 12.11 -18.87
CA ALA A 438 1.60 12.37 -20.19
C ALA A 438 1.86 13.86 -20.41
N GLU A 439 0.98 14.73 -19.89
CA GLU A 439 1.18 16.18 -19.90
C GLU A 439 2.46 16.56 -19.15
N VAL A 440 2.68 16.00 -17.95
CA VAL A 440 3.93 16.18 -17.19
C VAL A 440 5.14 15.75 -18.00
N ALA A 441 5.13 14.54 -18.57
CA ALA A 441 6.25 14.04 -19.38
C ALA A 441 6.56 14.97 -20.56
N SER A 442 5.53 15.48 -21.25
CA SER A 442 5.70 16.45 -22.33
C SER A 442 6.30 17.76 -21.84
N ILE A 443 5.82 18.31 -20.72
CA ILE A 443 6.30 19.57 -20.15
C ILE A 443 7.77 19.50 -19.75
N ILE A 444 8.20 18.42 -19.11
CA ILE A 444 9.61 18.24 -18.72
C ILE A 444 10.51 18.17 -19.96
N ARG A 445 10.17 17.35 -20.95
CA ARG A 445 10.96 17.25 -22.19
C ARG A 445 11.01 18.58 -22.94
N ASN A 446 9.88 19.28 -23.05
CA ASN A 446 9.81 20.61 -23.66
C ASN A 446 10.66 21.64 -22.91
N TYR A 447 10.71 21.57 -21.58
CA TYR A 447 11.57 22.44 -20.77
C TYR A 447 13.06 22.22 -21.11
N HIS A 448 13.48 20.97 -21.29
CA HIS A 448 14.85 20.65 -21.69
C HIS A 448 15.16 21.04 -23.13
N THR A 449 14.27 20.78 -24.08
CA THR A 449 14.43 21.20 -25.49
C THR A 449 14.56 22.71 -25.60
N LYS A 450 13.66 23.47 -24.97
CA LYS A 450 13.75 24.95 -24.94
C LYS A 450 15.03 25.45 -24.27
N THR A 451 15.49 24.76 -23.23
CA THR A 451 16.74 25.10 -22.55
C THR A 451 17.94 24.96 -23.51
N GLU A 452 17.99 23.88 -24.30
CA GLU A 452 19.05 23.64 -25.27
C GLU A 452 19.00 24.65 -26.44
N GLU A 453 17.81 24.92 -26.97
CA GLU A 453 17.60 25.90 -28.03
C GLU A 453 18.05 27.31 -27.61
N ILE A 454 17.61 27.77 -26.44
CA ILE A 454 17.96 29.11 -25.93
C ILE A 454 19.45 29.17 -25.59
N ALA A 455 20.01 28.14 -24.94
CA ALA A 455 21.43 28.10 -24.63
C ALA A 455 22.31 28.18 -25.87
N THR A 456 21.94 27.49 -26.94
CA THR A 456 22.65 27.56 -28.23
C THR A 456 22.65 28.97 -28.80
N LYS A 457 21.51 29.68 -28.73
CA LYS A 457 21.43 31.08 -29.16
C LYS A 457 22.26 32.01 -28.27
N VAL A 458 22.30 31.77 -26.96
CA VAL A 458 23.15 32.53 -26.03
C VAL A 458 24.64 32.30 -26.31
N THR A 459 25.06 31.07 -26.56
CA THR A 459 26.42 30.75 -27.02
C THR A 459 26.75 31.49 -28.32
N MET A 460 25.82 31.48 -29.28
CA MET A 460 25.98 32.17 -30.57
C MET A 460 26.18 33.67 -30.38
N ILE A 461 25.32 34.33 -29.58
CA ILE A 461 25.48 35.75 -29.24
C ILE A 461 26.85 36.01 -28.62
N HIS A 462 27.26 35.22 -27.62
CA HIS A 462 28.54 35.39 -26.93
C HIS A 462 29.75 35.24 -27.88
N GLN A 463 29.67 34.31 -28.84
CA GLN A 463 30.69 34.13 -29.88
C GLN A 463 30.70 35.30 -30.87
N LEU A 464 29.53 35.79 -31.29
CA LEU A 464 29.41 36.94 -32.19
C LEU A 464 29.91 38.23 -31.52
N GLU A 465 29.61 38.46 -30.24
CA GLU A 465 30.14 39.59 -29.47
C GLU A 465 31.67 39.56 -29.41
N SER A 466 32.24 38.37 -29.17
CA SER A 466 33.68 38.16 -29.20
C SER A 466 34.28 38.44 -30.57
N ALA A 467 33.61 38.01 -31.65
CA ALA A 467 34.03 38.26 -33.03
C ALA A 467 33.94 39.75 -33.39
N ALA A 468 32.83 40.43 -33.07
CA ALA A 468 32.64 41.87 -33.29
C ALA A 468 33.73 42.68 -32.59
N LYS A 469 34.05 42.34 -31.32
CA LYS A 469 35.14 42.97 -30.56
C LYS A 469 36.49 42.79 -31.26
N GLN A 470 36.77 41.60 -31.81
CA GLN A 470 38.00 41.36 -32.57
C GLN A 470 38.06 42.14 -33.90
N MET A 471 36.93 42.28 -34.60
CA MET A 471 36.85 43.09 -35.83
C MET A 471 37.08 44.57 -35.53
N LYS A 472 36.51 45.09 -34.43
CA LYS A 472 36.79 46.45 -33.94
C LYS A 472 38.28 46.66 -33.63
N LEU A 473 38.94 45.70 -32.99
CA LEU A 473 40.39 45.77 -32.72
C LEU A 473 41.24 45.78 -34.00
N LYS A 474 40.74 45.22 -35.10
CA LYS A 474 41.38 45.26 -36.42
C LYS A 474 41.00 46.49 -37.27
N ASN A 475 40.22 47.42 -36.72
CA ASN A 475 39.63 48.57 -37.41
C ASN A 475 38.68 48.22 -38.58
N ASP A 476 38.10 47.01 -38.59
CA ASP A 476 37.03 46.65 -39.54
C ASP A 476 35.66 46.94 -38.91
N ILE A 477 35.29 48.22 -38.93
CA ILE A 477 34.06 48.73 -38.28
C ILE A 477 32.80 48.23 -39.00
N THR A 478 32.84 48.12 -40.33
CA THR A 478 31.67 47.70 -41.13
C THR A 478 31.28 46.27 -40.79
N THR A 479 32.25 45.34 -40.78
CA THR A 479 31.99 43.95 -40.40
C THR A 479 31.54 43.85 -38.95
N ALA A 480 32.15 44.64 -38.04
CA ALA A 480 31.72 44.66 -36.63
C ALA A 480 30.26 45.11 -36.47
N ASN A 481 29.83 46.18 -37.15
CA ASN A 481 28.46 46.68 -37.06
C ASN A 481 27.44 45.67 -37.63
N ASN A 482 27.78 44.99 -38.74
CA ASN A 482 26.91 43.95 -39.30
C ASN A 482 26.74 42.77 -38.33
N ILE A 483 27.81 42.39 -37.61
CA ILE A 483 27.74 41.37 -36.57
C ILE A 483 26.87 41.85 -35.40
N GLU A 484 26.99 43.12 -35.00
CA GLU A 484 26.16 43.71 -33.93
C GLU A 484 24.67 43.78 -34.29
N GLU A 485 24.33 44.06 -35.54
CA GLU A 485 22.94 44.00 -36.02
C GLU A 485 22.38 42.57 -35.91
N GLU A 486 23.16 41.56 -36.28
CA GLU A 486 22.75 40.16 -36.15
C GLU A 486 22.62 39.72 -34.69
N ILE A 487 23.47 40.21 -33.79
CA ILE A 487 23.34 39.98 -32.35
C ILE A 487 21.98 40.50 -31.85
N GLU A 488 21.60 41.72 -32.22
CA GLU A 488 20.31 42.30 -31.81
C GLU A 488 19.12 41.49 -32.37
N ASN A 489 19.21 41.01 -33.62
CA ASN A 489 18.19 40.14 -34.20
C ASN A 489 17.99 38.84 -33.39
N ILE A 490 19.09 38.15 -33.05
CA ILE A 490 19.02 36.91 -32.27
C ILE A 490 18.54 37.20 -30.84
N ARG A 491 18.94 38.34 -30.26
CA ARG A 491 18.55 38.74 -28.90
C ARG A 491 17.04 38.92 -28.76
N LEU A 492 16.36 39.42 -29.78
CA LEU A 492 14.89 39.57 -29.81
C LEU A 492 14.15 38.23 -29.72
N GLU A 493 14.80 37.11 -30.06
CA GLU A 493 14.22 35.77 -29.95
C GLU A 493 14.37 35.15 -28.55
N ILE A 494 15.10 35.80 -27.64
CA ILE A 494 15.41 35.30 -26.30
C ILE A 494 14.60 36.09 -25.27
N PRO A 495 13.83 35.42 -24.38
CA PRO A 495 13.09 36.12 -23.32
C PRO A 495 14.00 36.89 -22.37
N ASP A 496 13.60 38.10 -21.95
CA ASP A 496 14.39 38.98 -21.06
C ASP A 496 14.82 38.31 -19.74
N GLY A 497 13.95 37.48 -19.16
CA GLY A 497 14.23 36.74 -17.92
C GLY A 497 15.45 35.80 -18.00
N ILE A 498 15.90 35.42 -19.20
CA ILE A 498 17.12 34.65 -19.40
C ILE A 498 18.36 35.48 -19.07
N TRP A 499 18.40 36.73 -19.54
CA TRP A 499 19.50 37.65 -19.26
C TRP A 499 19.53 38.05 -17.78
N GLU A 500 18.35 38.27 -17.18
CA GLU A 500 18.23 38.51 -15.74
C GLU A 500 18.79 37.33 -14.92
N SER A 501 18.50 36.09 -15.33
CA SER A 501 19.01 34.89 -14.64
C SER A 501 20.54 34.78 -14.72
N LEU A 502 21.15 35.14 -15.85
CA LEU A 502 22.60 35.15 -16.03
C LEU A 502 23.27 36.22 -15.15
N GLU A 503 22.70 37.42 -15.10
CA GLU A 503 23.23 38.51 -14.26
C GLU A 503 23.03 38.22 -12.77
N GLU A 504 21.88 37.64 -12.37
CA GLU A 504 21.64 37.19 -10.99
C GLU A 504 22.66 36.13 -10.58
N PHE A 505 22.93 35.14 -11.43
CA PHE A 505 23.94 34.12 -11.14
C PHE A 505 25.34 34.72 -11.00
N LYS A 506 25.72 35.66 -11.86
CA LYS A 506 27.00 36.37 -11.78
C LYS A 506 27.12 37.13 -10.46
N SER A 507 26.10 37.91 -10.09
CA SER A 507 26.07 38.67 -8.83
C SER A 507 26.16 37.75 -7.60
N LYS A 508 25.35 36.67 -7.57
CA LYS A 508 25.42 35.66 -6.50
C LYS A 508 26.76 34.96 -6.45
N SER A 509 27.39 34.70 -7.59
CA SER A 509 28.70 34.04 -7.65
C SER A 509 29.80 34.91 -7.03
N GLU A 510 29.75 36.23 -7.27
CA GLU A 510 30.65 37.18 -6.61
C GLU A 510 30.41 37.23 -5.09
N GLU A 511 29.14 37.25 -4.65
CA GLU A 511 28.79 37.21 -3.23
C GLU A 511 29.28 35.92 -2.55
N TYR A 512 29.08 34.77 -3.19
CA TYR A 512 29.51 33.46 -2.66
C TYR A 512 31.04 33.36 -2.57
N ARG A 513 31.77 33.89 -3.55
CA ARG A 513 33.25 33.94 -3.54
C ARG A 513 33.82 34.92 -2.51
N SER A 514 33.04 35.87 -2.01
CA SER A 514 33.49 36.84 -0.99
C SER A 514 33.75 36.24 0.40
N GLY A 515 33.27 35.03 0.68
CA GLY A 515 33.38 34.36 1.98
C GLY A 515 32.16 34.53 2.90
N SER A 516 31.22 35.43 2.57
CA SER A 516 29.99 35.63 3.34
C SER A 516 28.81 36.12 2.49
N THR A 517 27.60 35.69 2.83
CA THR A 517 26.34 36.08 2.18
C THR A 517 25.22 36.23 3.22
N SER A 518 24.03 36.67 2.79
CA SER A 518 22.83 36.56 3.62
C SER A 518 21.63 36.06 2.81
N TYR A 519 20.80 35.21 3.42
CA TYR A 519 19.52 34.79 2.83
C TYR A 519 18.35 35.18 3.74
N THR A 520 17.15 35.24 3.18
CA THR A 520 15.94 35.71 3.90
C THR A 520 15.06 34.54 4.31
N VAL A 521 14.72 34.44 5.61
CA VAL A 521 13.73 33.51 6.14
C VAL A 521 12.66 34.29 6.87
N ARG A 522 11.39 34.16 6.45
CA ARG A 522 10.25 34.86 7.08
C ARG A 522 10.51 36.36 7.27
N LYS A 523 11.07 37.02 6.25
CA LYS A 523 11.48 38.44 6.23
C LYS A 523 12.65 38.83 7.15
N LYS A 524 13.37 37.87 7.73
CA LYS A 524 14.62 38.10 8.48
C LYS A 524 15.83 37.73 7.63
N LYS A 525 16.81 38.63 7.54
CA LYS A 525 18.11 38.32 6.92
C LYS A 525 18.97 37.51 7.89
N ILE A 526 19.45 36.37 7.42
CA ILE A 526 20.33 35.46 8.16
C ILE A 526 21.72 35.54 7.50
N PRO A 527 22.75 36.07 8.18
CA PRO A 527 24.11 36.08 7.68
C PRO A 527 24.70 34.66 7.71
N VAL A 528 25.43 34.28 6.66
CA VAL A 528 26.06 32.96 6.55
C VAL A 528 27.45 33.07 5.93
N LYS A 529 28.41 32.32 6.48
CA LYS A 529 29.73 32.13 5.86
C LYS A 529 29.62 31.16 4.71
N THR A 530 30.26 31.46 3.59
CA THR A 530 30.23 30.65 2.37
C THR A 530 31.42 29.70 2.26
N THR A 531 32.42 29.82 3.13
CA THR A 531 33.56 28.92 3.24
C THR A 531 33.69 28.30 4.63
N LYS A 532 34.37 27.15 4.70
CA LYS A 532 34.84 26.50 5.92
C LYS A 532 36.34 26.22 5.79
N LYS A 533 37.12 26.64 6.79
CA LYS A 533 38.56 26.41 6.82
C LYS A 533 38.89 25.00 7.28
N THR A 534 39.66 24.25 6.48
CA THR A 534 40.12 22.90 6.84
C THR A 534 41.29 22.94 7.82
N LEU A 535 41.64 21.79 8.42
CA LEU A 535 42.81 21.67 9.29
C LEU A 535 44.13 22.05 8.57
N SER A 536 44.22 21.78 7.26
CA SER A 536 45.37 22.15 6.42
C SER A 536 45.36 23.63 6.02
N GLY A 537 44.33 24.40 6.40
CA GLY A 537 44.21 25.82 6.13
C GLY A 537 43.56 26.18 4.79
N LEU A 538 42.98 25.22 4.06
CA LEU A 538 42.24 25.49 2.83
C LEU A 538 40.88 26.12 3.13
N GLU A 539 40.49 27.15 2.39
CA GLU A 539 39.15 27.74 2.43
C GLU A 539 38.21 26.93 1.51
N MET A 540 37.56 25.91 2.06
CA MET A 540 36.66 25.04 1.30
C MET A 540 35.31 25.73 1.10
N PRO A 541 34.81 25.88 -0.13
CA PRO A 541 33.50 26.47 -0.36
C PRO A 541 32.38 25.53 0.10
N ARG A 542 31.40 26.08 0.83
CA ARG A 542 30.16 25.37 1.16
C ARG A 542 29.33 25.09 -0.07
N VAL A 543 29.34 25.97 -1.07
CA VAL A 543 28.72 25.75 -2.38
C VAL A 543 29.77 26.05 -3.44
N ALA A 544 30.18 25.02 -4.19
CA ALA A 544 31.14 25.12 -5.28
C ALA A 544 30.43 25.61 -6.55
N LEU A 545 31.01 26.59 -7.24
CA LEU A 545 30.41 27.23 -8.41
C LEU A 545 31.14 26.79 -9.67
N PRO A 546 30.45 26.64 -10.82
CA PRO A 546 31.11 26.39 -12.09
C PRO A 546 31.94 27.60 -12.55
N GLU A 547 32.98 27.32 -13.33
CA GLU A 547 33.86 28.32 -13.96
C GLU A 547 33.76 28.25 -15.49
N TYR A 548 32.53 28.19 -16.01
CA TYR A 548 32.29 28.15 -17.45
C TYR A 548 32.68 29.49 -18.10
N SER A 549 33.39 29.41 -19.22
CA SER A 549 33.66 30.57 -20.07
C SER A 549 32.49 30.89 -20.99
N ASP A 550 31.71 29.90 -21.40
CA ASP A 550 30.54 30.09 -22.27
C ASP A 550 29.27 30.43 -21.48
N LEU A 551 28.54 31.44 -21.96
CA LEU A 551 27.28 31.88 -21.36
C LEU A 551 26.14 30.89 -21.62
N GLY A 552 26.17 30.15 -22.73
CA GLY A 552 25.19 29.10 -22.99
C GLY A 552 25.35 27.93 -22.04
N ASP A 553 26.57 27.47 -21.79
CA ASP A 553 26.86 26.44 -20.77
C ASP A 553 26.44 26.90 -19.36
N THR A 554 26.72 28.16 -19.02
CA THR A 554 26.25 28.77 -17.78
C THR A 554 24.72 28.74 -17.68
N LEU A 555 24.02 29.11 -18.75
CA LEU A 555 22.56 29.07 -18.79
C LEU A 555 22.01 27.64 -18.66
N LYS A 556 22.62 26.66 -19.33
CA LYS A 556 22.23 25.24 -19.19
C LYS A 556 22.33 24.80 -17.74
N TRP A 557 23.41 25.16 -17.06
CA TRP A 557 23.59 24.83 -15.65
C TRP A 557 22.55 25.51 -14.75
N ILE A 558 22.28 26.81 -14.95
CA ILE A 558 21.25 27.56 -14.20
C ILE A 558 19.87 26.92 -14.38
N ARG A 559 19.53 26.51 -15.61
CA ARG A 559 18.20 25.98 -15.92
C ARG A 559 18.03 24.52 -15.52
N LYS A 560 19.09 23.70 -15.53
CA LYS A 560 19.01 22.27 -15.19
C LYS A 560 19.28 21.96 -13.71
N GLU A 561 20.20 22.69 -13.08
CA GLU A 561 20.69 22.33 -11.75
C GLU A 561 20.67 23.46 -10.72
N ASN A 562 21.13 24.65 -11.14
CA ASN A 562 21.22 25.89 -10.36
C ASN A 562 21.89 25.77 -8.97
N LEU A 563 22.03 26.90 -8.30
CA LEU A 563 22.41 26.96 -6.89
C LEU A 563 21.34 26.27 -6.01
N PRO A 564 21.73 25.62 -4.91
CA PRO A 564 20.78 25.23 -3.87
C PRO A 564 19.88 26.41 -3.49
N GLY A 565 18.58 26.14 -3.28
CA GLY A 565 17.58 27.15 -2.98
C GLY A 565 17.07 27.96 -4.17
N SER A 566 17.54 27.70 -5.39
CA SER A 566 17.09 28.35 -6.63
C SER A 566 16.45 27.34 -7.58
N PHE A 567 15.43 27.75 -8.34
CA PHE A 567 14.73 26.88 -9.30
C PHE A 567 15.72 26.28 -10.34
N PRO A 568 15.62 24.99 -10.72
CA PRO A 568 14.59 23.99 -10.36
C PRO A 568 14.91 23.17 -9.09
N TYR A 569 15.71 23.71 -8.17
CA TYR A 569 16.04 23.14 -6.86
C TYR A 569 16.76 21.79 -6.90
N THR A 570 17.39 21.44 -8.02
CA THR A 570 18.13 20.18 -8.21
C THR A 570 19.27 20.06 -7.19
N GLY A 571 19.99 21.15 -6.88
CA GLY A 571 21.01 21.20 -5.81
C GLY A 571 20.48 21.22 -4.37
N GLY A 572 19.17 21.29 -4.18
CA GLY A 572 18.51 21.37 -2.88
C GLY A 572 17.51 22.53 -2.79
N VAL A 573 16.51 22.41 -1.91
CA VAL A 573 15.42 23.40 -1.78
C VAL A 573 15.74 24.62 -0.90
N PHE A 574 16.87 24.58 -0.19
CA PHE A 574 17.35 25.68 0.65
C PHE A 574 18.74 26.15 0.18
N PRO A 575 19.05 27.45 0.31
CA PRO A 575 20.35 27.99 -0.09
C PRO A 575 21.54 27.37 0.64
N PHE A 576 21.35 27.07 1.92
CA PHE A 576 22.33 26.40 2.78
C PHE A 576 21.63 25.43 3.74
N LYS A 577 22.36 24.40 4.17
CA LYS A 577 21.96 23.48 5.24
C LYS A 577 21.84 24.24 6.57
N ARG A 578 20.91 23.81 7.42
CA ARG A 578 20.70 24.36 8.76
C ARG A 578 21.87 23.99 9.67
N GLU A 579 22.34 24.96 10.45
CA GLU A 579 23.35 24.73 11.50
C GLU A 579 22.71 24.42 12.86
N ASP A 580 21.46 24.86 13.06
CA ASP A 580 20.71 24.74 14.32
C ASP A 580 19.92 23.43 14.47
N GLU A 581 19.72 22.68 13.38
CA GLU A 581 18.89 21.48 13.37
C GLU A 581 19.43 20.46 12.36
N LEU A 582 20.03 19.37 12.86
CA LEU A 582 20.54 18.29 12.00
C LEU A 582 19.38 17.49 11.39
N PRO A 583 19.58 16.85 10.21
CA PRO A 583 18.56 16.03 9.56
C PRO A 583 18.18 14.74 10.32
N VAL A 584 18.89 14.44 11.42
CA VAL A 584 18.71 13.23 12.24
C VAL A 584 17.27 13.10 12.71
N ARG A 585 16.68 11.95 12.38
CA ARG A 585 15.35 11.54 12.86
C ARG A 585 15.35 10.02 13.02
N MET A 586 15.36 9.54 14.26
CA MET A 586 15.35 8.11 14.56
C MET A 586 13.92 7.61 14.71
N PHE A 587 13.66 6.47 14.08
CA PHE A 587 12.44 5.71 14.22
C PHE A 587 12.44 5.00 15.56
N ALA A 588 11.40 5.20 16.37
CA ALA A 588 11.25 4.53 17.65
C ALA A 588 9.77 4.32 17.98
N GLY A 589 9.49 3.14 18.51
CA GLY A 589 8.18 2.70 18.95
C GLY A 589 8.25 1.23 19.28
N GLU A 590 8.04 0.91 20.56
CA GLU A 590 7.99 -0.46 21.06
C GLU A 590 7.35 -0.46 22.45
N GLY A 591 6.56 -1.48 22.75
CA GLY A 591 5.95 -1.62 24.06
C GLY A 591 4.78 -0.67 24.29
N SER A 592 4.62 -0.29 25.56
CA SER A 592 3.68 0.72 26.03
C SER A 592 4.09 2.14 25.63
N ALA A 593 3.15 3.07 25.71
CA ALA A 593 3.41 4.49 25.50
C ALA A 593 4.53 5.03 26.40
N GLU A 594 4.59 4.58 27.66
CA GLU A 594 5.63 4.99 28.61
C GLU A 594 7.02 4.46 28.25
N ARG A 595 7.13 3.22 27.77
CA ARG A 595 8.41 2.64 27.35
C ARG A 595 8.96 3.38 26.13
N THR A 596 8.11 3.64 25.14
CA THR A 596 8.49 4.44 23.97
C THR A 596 8.82 5.88 24.34
N ASN A 597 8.07 6.51 25.27
CA ASN A 597 8.37 7.85 25.77
C ASN A 597 9.77 7.93 26.40
N LYS A 598 10.15 6.95 27.25
CA LYS A 598 11.50 6.85 27.81
C LYS A 598 12.57 6.81 26.70
N ARG A 599 12.33 6.04 25.63
CA ARG A 599 13.23 5.99 24.47
C ARG A 599 13.33 7.34 23.75
N TYR A 600 12.24 8.10 23.62
CA TYR A 600 12.31 9.45 23.06
C TYR A 600 13.18 10.40 23.88
N HIS A 601 13.08 10.35 25.21
CA HIS A 601 13.95 11.12 26.10
C HIS A 601 15.42 10.71 25.98
N PHE A 602 15.69 9.41 25.84
CA PHE A 602 17.05 8.90 25.58
C PHE A 602 17.61 9.41 24.25
N LEU A 603 16.86 9.28 23.15
CA LEU A 603 17.31 9.67 21.80
C LEU A 603 17.44 11.18 21.61
N SER A 604 16.67 11.96 22.37
CA SER A 604 16.71 13.44 22.32
C SER A 604 17.66 14.04 23.34
N LYS A 605 18.31 13.21 24.17
CA LYS A 605 19.25 13.67 25.19
C LYS A 605 20.42 14.42 24.53
N ASP A 606 20.81 15.53 25.13
CA ASP A 606 21.93 16.37 24.68
C ASP A 606 21.74 17.00 23.28
N GLN A 607 20.50 17.07 22.78
CA GLN A 607 20.14 17.79 21.55
C GLN A 607 19.31 19.05 21.86
N ASP A 608 19.56 20.13 21.12
CA ASP A 608 18.82 21.40 21.25
C ASP A 608 17.42 21.35 20.58
N PHE A 609 17.05 20.21 19.97
CA PHE A 609 15.82 19.99 19.23
C PHE A 609 15.28 18.57 19.44
N ASN A 610 13.97 18.40 19.27
CA ASN A 610 13.27 17.11 19.39
C ASN A 610 12.68 16.70 18.04
N ARG A 611 13.28 15.71 17.37
CA ARG A 611 12.81 15.16 16.09
C ARG A 611 12.36 13.71 16.27
N LEU A 612 11.16 13.55 16.81
CA LEU A 612 10.59 12.24 17.14
C LEU A 612 9.97 11.58 15.90
N SER A 613 10.08 10.26 15.79
CA SER A 613 9.44 9.48 14.73
C SER A 613 8.81 8.22 15.32
N VAL A 614 7.49 8.11 15.20
CA VAL A 614 6.67 7.08 15.86
C VAL A 614 6.46 5.88 14.94
N ALA A 615 6.81 4.69 15.44
CA ALA A 615 6.45 3.39 14.88
C ALA A 615 5.31 2.79 15.72
N PHE A 616 4.17 2.47 15.12
CA PHE A 616 3.02 1.89 15.82
C PHE A 616 3.02 0.36 15.72
N ASP A 617 2.50 -0.32 16.75
CA ASP A 617 2.32 -1.76 16.71
C ASP A 617 1.31 -2.15 15.62
N SER A 618 1.35 -3.41 15.20
CA SER A 618 0.53 -3.85 14.07
C SER A 618 -0.99 -3.76 14.33
N PRO A 619 -1.54 -4.03 15.54
CA PRO A 619 -2.95 -3.73 15.82
C PRO A 619 -3.31 -2.25 15.57
N SER A 620 -2.49 -1.31 16.06
CA SER A 620 -2.71 0.13 15.84
C SER A 620 -2.62 0.49 14.36
N LEU A 621 -1.68 -0.08 13.60
CA LEU A 621 -1.52 0.16 12.15
C LEU A 621 -2.76 -0.23 11.33
N TYR A 622 -3.47 -1.27 11.78
CA TYR A 622 -4.68 -1.78 11.13
C TYR A 622 -5.98 -1.24 11.74
N GLY A 623 -5.89 -0.26 12.65
CA GLY A 623 -7.04 0.37 13.28
C GLY A 623 -7.83 -0.55 14.22
N ASN A 624 -7.15 -1.50 14.86
CA ASN A 624 -7.73 -2.43 15.83
C ASN A 624 -7.33 -2.04 17.26
N ASP A 625 -8.22 -2.31 18.20
CA ASP A 625 -7.88 -2.27 19.63
C ASP A 625 -7.03 -3.50 20.01
N PRO A 626 -6.18 -3.39 21.06
CA PRO A 626 -5.46 -4.54 21.60
C PRO A 626 -6.43 -5.56 22.22
N GLN A 627 -6.16 -6.86 22.06
CA GLN A 627 -7.06 -7.95 22.49
C GLN A 627 -6.28 -9.14 23.08
N GLU A 628 -6.97 -9.94 23.91
CA GLU A 628 -6.45 -11.18 24.50
C GLU A 628 -6.46 -12.37 23.53
N ARG A 629 -7.11 -12.23 22.37
CA ARG A 629 -7.14 -13.27 21.34
C ARG A 629 -5.70 -13.57 20.90
N LEU A 630 -5.26 -14.82 21.01
CA LEU A 630 -3.84 -15.21 21.01
C LEU A 630 -3.01 -14.65 19.83
N ASP A 631 -3.50 -14.75 18.59
CA ASP A 631 -2.83 -14.23 17.38
C ASP A 631 -2.77 -12.69 17.30
N ILE A 632 -3.67 -11.99 17.99
CA ILE A 632 -3.62 -10.52 18.17
C ILE A 632 -2.74 -10.17 19.37
N PHE A 633 -2.88 -10.90 20.47
CA PHE A 633 -2.12 -10.71 21.71
C PHE A 633 -0.62 -10.76 21.46
N GLY A 634 -0.16 -11.74 20.66
CA GLY A 634 1.24 -11.86 20.25
C GLY A 634 1.80 -10.68 19.45
N LYS A 635 0.95 -9.74 19.03
CA LYS A 635 1.30 -8.56 18.23
C LYS A 635 1.09 -7.24 18.95
N VAL A 636 0.39 -7.24 20.09
CA VAL A 636 0.25 -6.05 20.93
C VAL A 636 1.64 -5.69 21.45
N CYS A 637 2.00 -4.41 21.37
CA CYS A 637 3.29 -3.90 21.85
C CYS A 637 4.54 -4.45 21.13
N GLU A 638 4.37 -5.24 20.08
CA GLU A 638 5.45 -5.78 19.24
C GLU A 638 5.71 -4.91 18.01
N SER A 639 6.99 -4.78 17.65
CA SER A 639 7.45 -4.03 16.47
C SER A 639 6.98 -2.56 16.39
N GLY A 640 6.47 -2.01 17.50
CA GLY A 640 5.82 -0.72 17.53
C GLY A 640 5.18 -0.39 18.88
N VAL A 641 4.81 0.88 19.09
CA VAL A 641 4.08 1.30 20.29
C VAL A 641 2.58 1.05 20.14
N SER A 642 1.96 0.51 21.18
CA SER A 642 0.51 0.24 21.19
C SER A 642 -0.30 1.47 21.58
N ILE A 643 -1.07 2.03 20.64
CA ILE A 643 -1.85 3.26 20.85
C ILE A 643 -3.27 3.07 20.34
N SER A 644 -4.21 2.86 21.26
CA SER A 644 -5.63 2.68 20.94
C SER A 644 -6.56 3.74 21.55
N THR A 645 -6.06 4.57 22.47
CA THR A 645 -6.81 5.63 23.15
C THR A 645 -6.03 6.95 23.14
N ILE A 646 -6.74 8.09 23.27
CA ILE A 646 -6.08 9.40 23.36
C ILE A 646 -5.17 9.50 24.59
N ASP A 647 -5.50 8.78 25.67
CA ASP A 647 -4.70 8.78 26.90
C ASP A 647 -3.39 8.03 26.74
N GLU A 648 -3.30 7.03 25.86
CA GLU A 648 -2.02 6.41 25.47
C GLU A 648 -1.20 7.36 24.58
N MET A 649 -1.85 8.06 23.63
CA MET A 649 -1.19 9.10 22.82
C MET A 649 -0.64 10.24 23.68
N GLU A 650 -1.33 10.59 24.77
CA GLU A 650 -0.89 11.60 25.72
C GLU A 650 0.35 11.16 26.50
N LYS A 651 0.35 9.92 27.03
CA LYS A 651 1.52 9.33 27.71
C LYS A 651 2.74 9.25 26.78
N LEU A 652 2.53 8.95 25.50
CA LEU A 652 3.59 8.83 24.52
C LEU A 652 4.43 10.11 24.39
N PHE A 653 3.80 11.29 24.51
CA PHE A 653 4.47 12.59 24.35
C PHE A 653 4.62 13.38 25.65
N ASP A 654 4.48 12.72 26.79
CA ASP A 654 4.69 13.40 28.07
C ASP A 654 6.12 13.96 28.17
N GLY A 655 6.23 15.18 28.69
CA GLY A 655 7.47 15.96 28.75
C GLY A 655 7.88 16.68 27.46
N PHE A 656 7.19 16.49 26.31
CA PHE A 656 7.49 17.19 25.06
C PHE A 656 6.42 18.24 24.73
N ASP A 657 6.79 19.53 24.65
CA ASP A 657 5.90 20.59 24.15
C ASP A 657 5.74 20.47 22.63
N LEU A 658 4.59 19.97 22.19
CA LEU A 658 4.29 19.72 20.76
C LEU A 658 4.16 21.00 19.93
N CYS A 659 4.01 22.17 20.56
CA CYS A 659 3.98 23.47 19.90
C CYS A 659 5.32 24.21 19.95
N ALA A 660 6.34 23.65 20.59
CA ALA A 660 7.66 24.27 20.65
C ALA A 660 8.30 24.36 19.25
N THR A 661 8.99 25.47 18.99
CA THR A 661 9.60 25.73 17.69
C THR A 661 10.75 24.79 17.35
N ASN A 662 11.28 24.02 18.30
CA ASN A 662 12.35 23.04 18.13
C ASN A 662 11.85 21.59 18.24
N THR A 663 10.53 21.36 18.38
CA THR A 663 9.94 20.01 18.47
C THR A 663 9.18 19.70 17.18
N SER A 664 9.33 18.49 16.63
CA SER A 664 8.54 18.01 15.49
C SER A 664 8.36 16.49 15.53
N VAL A 665 7.12 16.03 15.39
CA VAL A 665 6.77 14.61 15.52
C VAL A 665 6.29 14.04 14.19
N SER A 666 7.03 13.06 13.66
CA SER A 666 6.60 12.23 12.53
C SER A 666 5.87 11.00 13.02
N LYS A 667 4.80 10.59 12.34
CA LYS A 667 3.98 9.41 12.68
C LYS A 667 3.81 8.54 11.44
N THR A 668 4.33 7.33 11.47
CA THR A 668 4.21 6.36 10.36
C THR A 668 2.94 5.54 10.56
N ILE A 669 1.82 6.10 10.09
CA ILE A 669 0.48 5.50 10.17
C ILE A 669 -0.28 5.80 8.88
N ASN A 670 -1.03 4.83 8.36
CA ASN A 670 -1.64 4.91 7.02
C ASN A 670 -3.15 4.66 7.02
N GLY A 671 -3.67 3.44 7.13
CA GLY A 671 -5.10 3.17 6.88
C GLY A 671 -6.09 3.89 7.80
N ASN A 672 -5.68 4.19 9.03
CA ASN A 672 -6.46 4.82 10.10
C ASN A 672 -5.80 6.11 10.65
N TYR A 673 -4.92 6.73 9.86
CA TYR A 673 -4.17 7.94 10.23
C TYR A 673 -5.04 9.09 10.75
N TRP A 674 -6.28 9.21 10.28
CA TRP A 674 -7.25 10.23 10.69
C TRP A 674 -7.53 10.18 12.20
N TRP A 675 -7.60 9.00 12.81
CA TRP A 675 -7.84 8.87 14.25
C TRP A 675 -6.62 9.34 15.03
N HIS A 676 -5.44 8.82 14.68
CA HIS A 676 -4.18 9.15 15.34
C HIS A 676 -3.83 10.64 15.17
N LEU A 677 -4.20 11.23 14.05
CA LEU A 677 -4.03 12.66 13.79
C LEU A 677 -4.95 13.51 14.66
N ALA A 678 -6.22 13.13 14.78
CA ALA A 678 -7.17 13.79 15.67
C ALA A 678 -6.74 13.68 17.15
N ALA A 679 -6.29 12.49 17.57
CA ALA A 679 -5.73 12.26 18.91
C ALA A 679 -4.51 13.15 19.15
N PHE A 680 -3.56 13.19 18.21
CA PHE A 680 -2.35 14.00 18.30
C PHE A 680 -2.66 15.50 18.43
N PHE A 681 -3.59 16.03 17.63
CA PHE A 681 -3.99 17.43 17.74
C PHE A 681 -4.69 17.73 19.06
N ASN A 682 -5.57 16.84 19.53
CA ASN A 682 -6.20 17.02 20.84
C ASN A 682 -5.19 16.94 22.00
N VAL A 683 -4.18 16.07 21.93
CA VAL A 683 -3.08 16.05 22.92
C VAL A 683 -2.31 17.36 22.91
N ALA A 684 -1.98 17.91 21.74
CA ALA A 684 -1.34 19.22 21.64
C ALA A 684 -2.22 20.35 22.23
N ILE A 685 -3.53 20.32 21.99
CA ILE A 685 -4.49 21.28 22.57
C ILE A 685 -4.55 21.13 24.09
N ARG A 686 -4.68 19.90 24.61
CA ARG A 686 -4.65 19.59 26.05
C ARG A 686 -3.38 20.13 26.72
N GLN A 687 -2.22 19.99 26.09
CA GLN A 687 -0.96 20.54 26.58
C GLN A 687 -1.00 22.08 26.69
N GLN A 688 -1.47 22.78 25.65
CA GLN A 688 -1.52 24.25 25.67
C GLN A 688 -2.60 24.79 26.63
N VAL A 689 -3.73 24.08 26.77
CA VAL A 689 -4.75 24.41 27.78
C VAL A 689 -4.18 24.26 29.18
N ARG A 690 -3.54 23.13 29.51
CA ARG A 690 -2.89 22.94 30.83
C ARG A 690 -1.82 24.00 31.11
N LYS A 691 -1.06 24.37 30.08
CA LYS A 691 -0.08 25.46 30.16
C LYS A 691 -0.75 26.79 30.50
N PHE A 692 -1.84 27.14 29.80
CA PHE A 692 -2.64 28.33 30.11
C PHE A 692 -3.19 28.31 31.54
N GLU A 693 -3.78 27.20 31.97
CA GLU A 693 -4.36 27.06 33.30
C GLU A 693 -3.31 27.20 34.40
N ARG A 694 -2.11 26.63 34.19
CA ARG A 694 -0.97 26.77 35.10
C ARG A 694 -0.45 28.21 35.17
N GLU A 695 -0.37 28.90 34.03
CA GLU A 695 0.13 30.28 33.95
C GLU A 695 -0.88 31.32 34.47
N ASN A 696 -2.18 31.04 34.39
CA ASN A 696 -3.26 31.98 34.76
C ASN A 696 -4.00 31.60 36.05
N GLY A 697 -3.79 30.40 36.59
CA GLY A 697 -4.44 29.93 37.82
C GLY A 697 -5.95 29.70 37.70
N ARG A 698 -6.50 29.60 36.48
CA ARG A 698 -7.93 29.38 36.22
C ARG A 698 -8.16 28.62 34.91
N LYS A 699 -9.35 28.04 34.77
CA LYS A 699 -9.80 27.45 33.49
C LYS A 699 -9.93 28.51 32.39
N ALA A 700 -9.68 28.10 31.16
CA ALA A 700 -9.94 28.91 29.97
C ALA A 700 -11.47 29.10 29.78
N SER A 701 -11.89 30.31 29.41
CA SER A 701 -13.25 30.54 28.89
C SER A 701 -13.40 29.93 27.49
N GLU A 702 -14.63 29.82 26.98
CA GLU A 702 -14.89 29.26 25.64
C GLU A 702 -14.14 30.02 24.53
N ASN A 703 -14.10 31.35 24.61
CA ASN A 703 -13.36 32.18 23.65
C ASN A 703 -11.86 31.93 23.72
N GLU A 704 -11.30 31.88 24.93
CA GLU A 704 -9.86 31.60 25.12
C GLU A 704 -9.50 30.18 24.69
N TYR A 705 -10.37 29.20 24.92
CA TYR A 705 -10.18 27.84 24.43
C TYR A 705 -10.15 27.79 22.89
N SER A 706 -11.06 28.51 22.23
CA SER A 706 -11.08 28.63 20.77
C SER A 706 -9.80 29.27 20.22
N GLU A 707 -9.30 30.33 20.87
CA GLU A 707 -8.01 30.96 20.53
C GLU A 707 -6.82 30.02 20.75
N ILE A 708 -6.78 29.31 21.88
CA ILE A 708 -5.75 28.31 22.19
C ILE A 708 -5.75 27.22 21.11
N ARG A 709 -6.93 26.69 20.75
CA ARG A 709 -7.10 25.66 19.73
C ARG A 709 -6.57 26.14 18.38
N SER A 710 -7.02 27.30 17.90
CA SER A 710 -6.59 27.88 16.63
C SER A 710 -5.06 28.11 16.59
N LYS A 711 -4.51 28.71 17.66
CA LYS A 711 -3.08 28.96 17.77
C LYS A 711 -2.28 27.65 17.76
N THR A 712 -2.71 26.65 18.54
CA THR A 712 -2.10 25.32 18.62
C THR A 712 -2.03 24.66 17.25
N LEU A 713 -3.14 24.61 16.52
CA LEU A 713 -3.23 24.01 15.19
C LEU A 713 -2.31 24.73 14.17
N SER A 714 -2.17 26.04 14.28
CA SER A 714 -1.27 26.82 13.40
C SER A 714 0.22 26.64 13.75
N SER A 715 0.56 26.35 15.01
CA SER A 715 1.94 26.25 15.51
C SER A 715 2.51 24.84 15.53
N VAL A 716 1.67 23.82 15.76
CA VAL A 716 2.10 22.42 15.89
C VAL A 716 2.91 21.96 14.68
N ARG A 717 4.01 21.26 14.93
CA ARG A 717 4.94 20.80 13.90
C ARG A 717 4.98 19.28 13.84
N GLY A 718 4.97 18.73 12.63
CA GLY A 718 5.10 17.28 12.46
C GLY A 718 4.70 16.79 11.09
N THR A 719 4.61 15.48 10.99
CA THR A 719 4.19 14.76 9.79
C THR A 719 3.29 13.61 10.21
N VAL A 720 2.30 13.28 9.38
CA VAL A 720 1.67 11.97 9.34
C VAL A 720 1.91 11.38 7.95
N GLN A 721 2.17 10.07 7.87
CA GLN A 721 2.53 9.45 6.60
C GLN A 721 1.36 9.36 5.63
N ALA A 722 0.29 8.67 6.02
CA ALA A 722 -1.04 8.73 5.40
C ALA A 722 -1.15 8.46 3.89
N ASP A 723 -0.09 8.04 3.18
CA ASP A 723 -0.13 7.86 1.72
C ASP A 723 -0.88 6.58 1.35
N GLN A 724 -2.15 6.71 1.00
CA GLN A 724 -3.06 5.59 0.71
C GLN A 724 -2.77 4.91 -0.64
N LEU A 725 -2.18 5.63 -1.60
CA LEU A 725 -1.85 5.08 -2.91
C LEU A 725 -0.72 4.05 -2.81
N LYS A 726 0.34 4.33 -2.01
CA LYS A 726 1.41 3.32 -1.80
C LYS A 726 0.91 2.07 -1.08
N GLU A 727 -0.14 2.17 -0.27
CA GLU A 727 -0.69 1.01 0.44
C GLU A 727 -1.31 0.02 -0.54
N SER A 728 -1.93 0.50 -1.62
CA SER A 728 -2.43 -0.36 -2.69
C SER A 728 -1.31 -0.96 -3.56
N MET A 729 -0.08 -0.47 -3.44
CA MET A 729 1.07 -0.88 -4.26
C MET A 729 2.02 -1.83 -3.55
N GLY A 730 2.40 -1.54 -2.30
CA GLY A 730 3.52 -2.21 -1.63
C GLY A 730 3.32 -2.51 -0.14
N GLN A 731 2.82 -1.58 0.68
CA GLN A 731 2.79 -1.78 2.14
C GLN A 731 1.54 -2.52 2.65
N ASN A 732 0.42 -2.47 1.91
CA ASN A 732 -0.78 -3.25 2.19
C ASN A 732 -1.46 -3.02 3.57
N THR A 733 -1.37 -1.82 4.16
CA THR A 733 -2.03 -1.45 5.45
C THR A 733 -3.32 -0.64 5.27
N LEU A 734 -4.01 -0.79 4.13
CA LEU A 734 -5.32 -0.18 3.92
C LEU A 734 -6.38 -0.84 4.81
N VAL A 735 -7.10 -0.01 5.55
CA VAL A 735 -8.23 -0.42 6.39
C VAL A 735 -9.53 -0.39 5.58
N PHE A 736 -9.74 0.67 4.77
CA PHE A 736 -10.91 0.85 3.91
C PHE A 736 -10.59 0.64 2.44
N ASN A 737 -11.63 0.54 1.59
CA ASN A 737 -11.43 0.62 0.14
C ASN A 737 -10.74 1.94 -0.25
N LEU A 738 -10.03 1.92 -1.38
CA LEU A 738 -9.19 3.04 -1.81
C LEU A 738 -9.98 4.34 -1.98
N ASP A 739 -11.20 4.27 -2.52
CA ASP A 739 -12.05 5.45 -2.71
C ASP A 739 -12.39 6.13 -1.39
N THR A 740 -12.77 5.36 -0.36
CA THR A 740 -13.08 5.88 0.97
C THR A 740 -11.82 6.44 1.63
N ALA A 741 -10.68 5.76 1.47
CA ALA A 741 -9.40 6.22 1.99
C ALA A 741 -8.96 7.56 1.35
N LEU A 742 -9.13 7.72 0.04
CA LEU A 742 -8.87 8.97 -0.68
C LEU A 742 -9.88 10.06 -0.30
N ARG A 743 -11.15 9.71 -0.06
CA ARG A 743 -12.16 10.64 0.48
C ARG A 743 -11.70 11.20 1.82
N MET A 744 -11.32 10.33 2.76
CA MET A 744 -10.82 10.73 4.08
C MET A 744 -9.60 11.66 3.96
N MET A 745 -8.74 11.45 2.96
CA MET A 745 -7.60 12.35 2.71
C MET A 745 -8.01 13.74 2.24
N GLY A 746 -9.02 13.82 1.37
CA GLY A 746 -9.59 15.11 1.02
C GLY A 746 -10.22 15.83 2.22
N ASP A 747 -10.89 15.10 3.12
CA ASP A 747 -11.51 15.67 4.32
C ASP A 747 -10.46 16.24 5.29
N VAL A 748 -9.35 15.52 5.47
CA VAL A 748 -8.19 16.01 6.25
C VAL A 748 -7.54 17.23 5.58
N ALA A 749 -7.32 17.18 4.26
CA ALA A 749 -6.72 18.29 3.53
C ALA A 749 -7.58 19.58 3.61
N GLU A 750 -8.89 19.44 3.45
CA GLU A 750 -9.85 20.54 3.62
C GLU A 750 -9.79 21.12 5.04
N TYR A 751 -9.79 20.27 6.07
CA TYR A 751 -9.66 20.72 7.45
C TYR A 751 -8.37 21.52 7.69
N TYR A 752 -7.25 21.06 7.14
CA TYR A 752 -5.95 21.75 7.23
C TYR A 752 -6.00 23.14 6.60
N VAL A 753 -6.63 23.26 5.42
CA VAL A 753 -6.78 24.54 4.71
C VAL A 753 -7.69 25.48 5.51
N ASN A 754 -8.84 25.00 5.97
CA ASN A 754 -9.84 25.79 6.68
C ASN A 754 -9.37 26.26 8.07
N ASN A 755 -8.52 25.47 8.74
CA ASN A 755 -8.02 25.77 10.09
C ASN A 755 -6.56 26.28 10.12
N GLU A 756 -6.00 26.66 8.97
CA GLU A 756 -4.64 27.18 8.82
C GLU A 756 -3.53 26.32 9.47
N VAL A 757 -3.64 24.99 9.34
CA VAL A 757 -2.62 24.04 9.84
C VAL A 757 -1.40 24.08 8.91
N ARG A 758 -0.49 25.03 9.14
CA ARG A 758 0.59 25.40 8.18
C ARG A 758 1.94 24.70 8.39
N ASN A 759 2.15 24.10 9.56
CA ASN A 759 3.45 23.60 10.01
C ASN A 759 3.49 22.07 10.19
N HIS A 760 2.39 21.39 9.87
CA HIS A 760 2.26 19.94 9.94
C HIS A 760 1.95 19.37 8.56
N TYR A 761 2.58 18.27 8.16
CA TYR A 761 2.35 17.63 6.87
C TYR A 761 1.26 16.55 7.01
N PHE A 762 0.15 16.68 6.27
CA PHE A 762 -0.96 15.71 6.31
C PHE A 762 -0.71 14.47 5.46
N VAL A 763 0.31 14.50 4.59
CA VAL A 763 0.73 13.36 3.78
C VAL A 763 2.25 13.38 3.60
N SER A 764 2.86 12.21 3.74
CA SER A 764 4.24 11.93 3.35
C SER A 764 4.24 10.90 2.23
N ILE A 765 4.26 11.39 1.00
CA ILE A 765 4.18 10.59 -0.23
C ILE A 765 5.42 9.72 -0.32
N SER A 766 5.25 8.39 -0.30
CA SER A 766 6.30 7.47 0.12
C SER A 766 6.63 6.42 -0.93
N GLY A 767 7.88 6.41 -1.36
CA GLY A 767 8.51 5.35 -2.14
C GLY A 767 9.22 4.28 -1.32
N TYR A 768 9.53 4.54 -0.04
CA TYR A 768 10.31 3.62 0.80
C TYR A 768 9.75 2.18 0.75
N HIS A 769 8.49 2.01 1.12
CA HIS A 769 7.82 0.71 1.15
C HIS A 769 7.66 0.08 -0.24
N ILE A 770 7.58 0.89 -1.31
CA ILE A 770 7.55 0.40 -2.69
C ILE A 770 8.91 -0.25 -3.05
N ALA A 771 10.01 0.38 -2.64
CA ALA A 771 11.36 -0.16 -2.82
C ALA A 771 11.59 -1.41 -1.96
N GLU A 772 11.22 -1.37 -0.68
CA GLU A 772 11.38 -2.51 0.24
C GLU A 772 10.57 -3.73 -0.22
N ALA A 773 9.42 -3.53 -0.88
CA ALA A 773 8.63 -4.62 -1.45
C ALA A 773 9.25 -5.28 -2.69
N GLY A 774 10.18 -4.62 -3.39
CA GLY A 774 10.60 -5.12 -4.69
C GLY A 774 11.27 -4.14 -5.62
N ALA A 775 10.83 -2.88 -5.59
CA ALA A 775 11.09 -1.96 -6.68
C ALA A 775 12.53 -1.50 -6.74
N ASN A 776 13.06 -1.38 -7.97
CA ASN A 776 14.31 -0.69 -8.22
C ASN A 776 14.16 0.83 -8.00
N PRO A 777 15.27 1.59 -7.88
CA PRO A 777 15.21 3.03 -7.61
C PRO A 777 14.40 3.86 -8.62
N ILE A 778 14.39 3.48 -9.90
CA ILE A 778 13.63 4.20 -10.96
C ILE A 778 12.14 4.01 -10.74
N SER A 779 11.71 2.76 -10.55
CA SER A 779 10.31 2.42 -10.27
C SER A 779 9.83 3.05 -8.98
N GLN A 780 10.65 3.02 -7.91
CA GLN A 780 10.36 3.75 -6.68
C GLN A 780 10.06 5.23 -6.97
N ALA A 781 10.99 5.94 -7.64
CA ALA A 781 10.85 7.36 -7.89
C ALA A 781 9.61 7.69 -8.73
N ALA A 782 9.39 6.95 -9.82
CA ALA A 782 8.27 7.15 -10.72
C ALA A 782 6.91 6.92 -10.02
N LEU A 783 6.75 5.79 -9.31
CA LEU A 783 5.50 5.49 -8.62
C LEU A 783 5.21 6.48 -7.49
N THR A 784 6.25 7.00 -6.82
CA THR A 784 6.09 7.99 -5.75
C THR A 784 5.69 9.36 -6.30
N LEU A 785 6.37 9.85 -7.34
CA LEU A 785 6.04 11.14 -7.95
C LEU A 785 4.64 11.12 -8.57
N SER A 786 4.26 10.02 -9.22
CA SER A 786 2.92 9.89 -9.79
C SER A 786 1.83 9.88 -8.71
N ASN A 787 2.07 9.29 -7.53
CA ASN A 787 1.16 9.39 -6.38
C ASN A 787 0.98 10.85 -5.94
N GLY A 788 2.09 11.60 -5.81
CA GLY A 788 2.03 13.03 -5.45
C GLY A 788 1.24 13.87 -6.46
N LEU A 789 1.45 13.63 -7.76
CA LEU A 789 0.68 14.28 -8.83
C LEU A 789 -0.81 13.90 -8.78
N THR A 790 -1.12 12.65 -8.44
CA THR A 790 -2.50 12.18 -8.27
C THR A 790 -3.20 12.88 -7.11
N TYR A 791 -2.51 13.14 -6.00
CA TYR A 791 -3.06 13.93 -4.90
C TYR A 791 -3.29 15.39 -5.28
N VAL A 792 -2.43 15.99 -6.11
CA VAL A 792 -2.66 17.34 -6.65
C VAL A 792 -3.97 17.39 -7.46
N GLU A 793 -4.17 16.44 -8.38
CA GLU A 793 -5.41 16.35 -9.16
C GLU A 793 -6.64 16.11 -8.28
N LEU A 794 -6.53 15.24 -7.27
CA LEU A 794 -7.61 14.94 -6.33
C LEU A 794 -8.06 16.19 -5.56
N PHE A 795 -7.11 16.95 -5.00
CA PHE A 795 -7.43 18.14 -4.20
C PHE A 795 -7.87 19.33 -5.06
N ASN A 796 -7.32 19.49 -6.26
CA ASN A 796 -7.80 20.47 -7.22
C ASN A 796 -9.25 20.17 -7.65
N SER A 797 -9.59 18.90 -7.86
CA SER A 797 -10.96 18.47 -8.21
C SER A 797 -11.96 18.73 -7.09
N ARG A 798 -11.50 18.86 -5.84
CA ARG A 798 -12.29 19.31 -4.69
C ARG A 798 -12.35 20.84 -4.52
N GLY A 799 -11.72 21.61 -5.41
CA GLY A 799 -11.67 23.07 -5.33
C GLY A 799 -10.70 23.64 -4.30
N LEU A 800 -9.76 22.83 -3.78
CA LEU A 800 -8.73 23.31 -2.87
C LEU A 800 -7.62 24.07 -3.62
N ASP A 801 -7.14 25.17 -3.03
CA ASP A 801 -6.05 25.97 -3.60
C ASP A 801 -4.68 25.29 -3.40
N ALA A 802 -4.01 24.94 -4.50
CA ALA A 802 -2.69 24.33 -4.52
C ALA A 802 -1.64 25.11 -3.72
N ASN A 803 -1.68 26.45 -3.71
CA ASN A 803 -0.74 27.26 -2.92
C ASN A 803 -0.95 27.11 -1.40
N LYS A 804 -2.15 26.68 -0.99
CA LYS A 804 -2.47 26.40 0.42
C LYS A 804 -2.09 24.99 0.81
N PHE A 805 -2.50 23.95 0.07
CA PHE A 805 -2.31 22.57 0.52
C PHE A 805 -0.90 22.00 0.21
N LEU A 806 -0.23 22.41 -0.87
CA LEU A 806 1.07 21.83 -1.25
C LEU A 806 2.19 22.06 -0.23
N ARG A 807 2.08 23.11 0.60
CA ARG A 807 3.03 23.35 1.70
C ARG A 807 3.02 22.23 2.76
N ASN A 808 1.96 21.42 2.78
CA ASN A 808 1.73 20.32 3.71
C ASN A 808 2.03 18.95 3.08
N PHE A 809 2.66 18.92 1.91
CA PHE A 809 3.24 17.70 1.34
C PHE A 809 4.65 17.48 1.87
N SER A 810 4.91 16.24 2.28
CA SER A 810 6.25 15.70 2.52
C SER A 810 6.47 14.51 1.60
N TRP A 811 7.73 14.13 1.42
CA TRP A 811 8.13 13.01 0.56
C TRP A 811 9.01 12.06 1.35
N PHE A 812 9.00 10.78 0.98
CA PHE A 812 9.78 9.75 1.68
C PHE A 812 10.34 8.70 0.73
N PHE A 813 11.67 8.53 0.68
CA PHE A 813 12.33 7.57 -0.20
C PHE A 813 13.21 6.58 0.60
N SER A 814 13.45 5.40 0.02
CA SER A 814 14.51 4.47 0.40
C SER A 814 15.79 4.80 -0.35
N ASN A 815 16.94 4.55 0.28
CA ASN A 815 18.26 4.57 -0.34
C ASN A 815 18.93 3.20 -0.23
N GLY A 816 19.13 2.53 -1.37
CA GLY A 816 19.84 1.26 -1.48
C GLY A 816 21.26 1.40 -2.04
N MET A 817 21.77 0.32 -2.63
CA MET A 817 23.16 0.21 -3.10
C MET A 817 23.34 0.51 -4.60
N ASP A 818 22.26 0.48 -5.39
CA ASP A 818 22.29 0.79 -6.82
C ASP A 818 22.69 2.26 -7.09
N PRO A 819 23.39 2.55 -8.21
CA PRO A 819 23.93 3.88 -8.48
C PRO A 819 22.85 4.97 -8.57
N GLU A 820 21.65 4.66 -9.06
CA GLU A 820 20.56 5.62 -9.24
C GLU A 820 20.11 6.26 -7.91
N TYR A 821 20.31 5.58 -6.78
CA TYR A 821 20.04 6.14 -5.45
C TYR A 821 20.90 7.38 -5.13
N ALA A 822 22.05 7.55 -5.79
CA ALA A 822 22.88 8.75 -5.64
C ALA A 822 22.22 10.03 -6.21
N VAL A 823 21.24 9.91 -7.11
CA VAL A 823 20.60 11.06 -7.78
C VAL A 823 19.08 11.10 -7.65
N ILE A 824 18.47 10.15 -6.93
CA ILE A 824 17.01 10.03 -6.85
C ILE A 824 16.33 11.30 -6.35
N GLY A 825 16.87 11.94 -5.32
CA GLY A 825 16.30 13.14 -4.72
C GLY A 825 16.37 14.36 -5.63
N ARG A 826 17.52 14.60 -6.27
CA ARG A 826 17.69 15.70 -7.24
C ARG A 826 16.82 15.55 -8.48
N VAL A 827 16.66 14.33 -9.01
CA VAL A 827 15.74 14.07 -10.12
C VAL A 827 14.30 14.38 -9.70
N CYS A 828 13.87 13.88 -8.55
CA CYS A 828 12.52 14.14 -8.04
C CYS A 828 12.25 15.63 -7.83
N ARG A 829 13.22 16.38 -7.26
CA ARG A 829 13.11 17.84 -7.08
C ARG A 829 12.93 18.56 -8.42
N ARG A 830 13.70 18.20 -9.44
CA ARG A 830 13.67 18.82 -10.77
C ARG A 830 12.33 18.59 -11.48
N ILE A 831 11.88 17.34 -11.56
CA ILE A 831 10.58 16.98 -12.16
C ILE A 831 9.45 17.73 -11.44
N TRP A 832 9.43 17.69 -10.10
CA TRP A 832 8.38 18.34 -9.32
C TRP A 832 8.36 19.86 -9.51
N ALA A 833 9.52 20.52 -9.41
CA ALA A 833 9.61 21.98 -9.50
C ALA A 833 9.14 22.50 -10.86
N ILE A 834 9.64 21.90 -11.95
CA ILE A 834 9.23 22.28 -13.32
C ILE A 834 7.74 22.04 -13.50
N THR A 835 7.22 20.89 -13.07
CA THR A 835 5.79 20.58 -13.19
C THR A 835 4.92 21.58 -12.43
N MET A 836 5.22 21.83 -11.16
CA MET A 836 4.42 22.76 -10.33
C MET A 836 4.40 24.18 -10.89
N ARG A 837 5.50 24.63 -11.51
CA ARG A 837 5.59 25.96 -12.11
C ARG A 837 4.90 26.04 -13.46
N GLU A 838 5.28 25.16 -14.39
CA GLU A 838 4.87 25.25 -15.80
C GLU A 838 3.44 24.74 -16.03
N MET A 839 3.01 23.71 -15.29
CA MET A 839 1.69 23.08 -15.46
C MET A 839 0.65 23.67 -14.53
N TYR A 840 0.98 23.77 -13.24
CA TYR A 840 0.01 24.13 -12.20
C TYR A 840 0.08 25.59 -11.75
N GLY A 841 1.05 26.38 -12.23
CA GLY A 841 1.17 27.81 -11.90
C GLY A 841 1.35 28.11 -10.41
N VAL A 842 1.96 27.19 -9.65
CA VAL A 842 2.09 27.28 -8.19
C VAL A 842 3.27 28.18 -7.81
N ASP A 843 3.13 28.92 -6.72
CA ASP A 843 4.19 29.77 -6.16
C ASP A 843 5.42 28.96 -5.71
N GLU A 844 6.54 29.67 -5.54
CA GLU A 844 7.87 29.15 -5.16
C GLU A 844 7.82 28.10 -4.03
N ARG A 845 6.96 28.28 -3.02
CA ARG A 845 6.88 27.38 -1.87
C ARG A 845 6.35 26.00 -2.24
N GLY A 846 5.40 25.89 -3.16
CA GLY A 846 4.82 24.61 -3.61
C GLY A 846 5.73 23.84 -4.57
N GLN A 847 6.66 24.55 -5.22
CA GLN A 847 7.68 23.95 -6.11
C GLN A 847 8.80 23.21 -5.35
N LYS A 848 8.93 23.42 -4.03
CA LYS A 848 10.01 22.86 -3.20
C LYS A 848 9.64 21.48 -2.65
N LEU A 849 10.07 20.43 -3.34
CA LEU A 849 9.96 19.04 -2.87
C LEU A 849 10.93 18.79 -1.70
N LYS A 850 10.38 18.63 -0.49
CA LYS A 850 11.14 18.28 0.72
C LYS A 850 10.96 16.81 1.02
N TYR A 851 12.05 16.09 1.20
CA TYR A 851 11.97 14.65 1.45
C TYR A 851 12.75 14.19 2.68
N HIS A 852 12.20 13.18 3.33
CA HIS A 852 12.88 12.28 4.23
C HIS A 852 13.46 11.11 3.42
N ILE A 853 14.59 10.57 3.87
CA ILE A 853 15.18 9.38 3.27
C ILE A 853 15.60 8.42 4.38
N GLN A 854 15.42 7.13 4.12
CA GLN A 854 15.81 6.05 5.02
C GLN A 854 16.71 5.06 4.26
N SER A 855 17.75 4.57 4.91
CA SER A 855 18.56 3.45 4.39
C SER A 855 17.68 2.22 4.13
N SER A 856 17.98 1.44 3.09
CA SER A 856 17.17 0.27 2.72
C SER A 856 17.29 -0.84 3.75
N GLY A 857 16.18 -1.28 4.33
CA GLY A 857 16.13 -2.43 5.25
C GLY A 857 16.42 -3.74 4.52
N ARG A 858 15.94 -3.88 3.29
CA ARG A 858 16.15 -5.04 2.41
C ARG A 858 17.62 -5.29 2.06
N SER A 859 18.43 -4.23 2.07
CA SER A 859 19.88 -4.34 1.85
C SER A 859 20.64 -4.87 3.07
N LEU A 860 19.98 -4.96 4.23
CA LEU A 860 20.57 -5.44 5.47
C LEU A 860 20.24 -6.92 5.67
N HIS A 861 21.21 -7.68 6.16
CA HIS A 861 21.13 -9.14 6.20
C HIS A 861 21.31 -9.67 7.61
N ALA A 862 20.67 -10.81 7.90
CA ALA A 862 20.80 -11.51 9.18
C ALA A 862 22.19 -12.17 9.30
N GLN A 863 22.72 -12.69 8.18
CA GLN A 863 24.08 -13.16 8.10
C GLN A 863 25.05 -11.98 8.18
N GLU A 864 26.14 -12.15 8.94
CA GLU A 864 27.19 -11.12 9.09
C GLU A 864 26.61 -9.74 9.41
N TYR A 865 25.63 -9.70 10.33
CA TYR A 865 24.80 -8.51 10.55
C TYR A 865 25.62 -7.26 10.90
N THR A 866 26.80 -7.41 11.51
CA THR A 866 27.71 -6.29 11.79
C THR A 866 28.13 -5.52 10.52
N TRP A 867 28.13 -6.16 9.34
CA TRP A 867 28.50 -5.51 8.08
C TRP A 867 27.41 -4.58 7.54
N ASN A 868 26.21 -4.62 8.14
CA ASN A 868 25.11 -3.71 7.81
C ASN A 868 25.46 -2.25 8.14
N ASP A 869 26.34 -1.97 9.11
CA ASP A 869 26.80 -0.61 9.41
C ASP A 869 27.56 0.01 8.21
N TYR A 870 28.33 -0.79 7.47
CA TYR A 870 29.04 -0.31 6.27
C TYR A 870 28.08 0.03 5.14
N ARG A 871 27.07 -0.82 4.91
CA ARG A 871 26.01 -0.59 3.89
C ARG A 871 25.25 0.69 4.21
N THR A 872 24.80 0.82 5.45
CA THR A 872 24.07 1.99 5.95
C THR A 872 24.88 3.28 5.85
N THR A 873 26.20 3.22 6.11
CA THR A 873 27.10 4.36 5.96
C THR A 873 27.15 4.89 4.52
N LEU A 874 27.24 4.00 3.54
CA LEU A 874 27.26 4.39 2.11
C LEU A 874 25.93 4.97 1.65
N GLN A 875 24.81 4.40 2.10
CA GLN A 875 23.46 4.89 1.80
C GLN A 875 23.21 6.27 2.41
N ALA A 876 23.66 6.49 3.65
CA ALA A 876 23.62 7.79 4.32
C ALA A 876 24.50 8.83 3.62
N LEU A 877 25.65 8.42 3.07
CA LEU A 877 26.52 9.30 2.29
C LEU A 877 25.81 9.81 1.03
N TYR A 878 25.14 8.93 0.26
CA TYR A 878 24.31 9.34 -0.89
C TYR A 878 23.24 10.37 -0.48
N ALA A 879 22.50 10.08 0.58
CA ALA A 879 21.45 10.95 1.10
C ALA A 879 21.96 12.36 1.44
N LEU A 880 23.07 12.45 2.17
CA LEU A 880 23.63 13.74 2.63
C LEU A 880 24.34 14.50 1.50
N ALA A 881 24.95 13.79 0.54
CA ALA A 881 25.54 14.37 -0.65
C ALA A 881 24.48 14.97 -1.59
N ASP A 882 23.31 14.35 -1.71
CA ASP A 882 22.16 14.86 -2.48
C ASP A 882 21.23 15.80 -1.69
N ASN A 883 21.71 16.30 -0.55
CA ASN A 883 21.07 17.35 0.24
C ASN A 883 19.66 16.98 0.76
N ALA A 884 19.50 15.75 1.27
CA ALA A 884 18.28 15.30 1.93
C ALA A 884 17.86 16.19 3.11
N ASN A 885 16.55 16.38 3.32
CA ASN A 885 16.05 17.27 4.39
C ASN A 885 15.94 16.59 5.75
N SER A 886 15.80 15.26 5.75
CA SER A 886 15.78 14.43 6.95
C SER A 886 16.30 13.03 6.60
N LEU A 887 17.01 12.39 7.52
CA LEU A 887 17.64 11.10 7.33
C LEU A 887 17.36 10.15 8.51
N HIS A 888 16.97 8.92 8.19
CA HIS A 888 17.00 7.78 9.09
C HIS A 888 18.09 6.81 8.65
N THR A 889 18.87 6.32 9.60
CA THR A 889 19.85 5.25 9.41
C THR A 889 19.36 4.05 10.20
N ASN A 890 19.21 2.92 9.52
CA ASN A 890 18.83 1.66 10.14
C ASN A 890 19.99 1.15 11.00
N SER A 891 19.67 0.30 11.96
CA SER A 891 20.67 -0.33 12.82
C SER A 891 21.18 -1.63 12.22
N ARG A 892 22.36 -2.09 12.65
CA ARG A 892 22.95 -3.32 12.12
C ARG A 892 22.11 -4.59 12.34
N ASP A 893 21.25 -4.58 13.36
CA ASP A 893 20.35 -5.64 13.79
C ASP A 893 18.95 -5.60 13.11
N GLU A 894 18.74 -4.72 12.13
CA GLU A 894 17.47 -4.52 11.40
C GLU A 894 16.81 -5.83 10.93
N ALA A 895 17.61 -6.82 10.52
CA ALA A 895 17.09 -8.08 9.98
C ALA A 895 16.40 -8.96 11.04
N PHE A 896 16.60 -8.69 12.33
CA PHE A 896 16.05 -9.47 13.45
C PHE A 896 14.85 -8.79 14.11
N GLY A 897 14.83 -7.46 14.18
CA GLY A 897 13.73 -6.73 14.83
C GLY A 897 14.08 -5.29 15.21
N THR A 898 13.40 -4.77 16.22
CA THR A 898 13.54 -3.38 16.67
C THR A 898 14.90 -3.12 17.35
N PRO A 899 15.61 -2.02 17.02
CA PRO A 899 16.95 -1.74 17.53
C PRO A 899 17.05 -1.61 19.05
N THR A 900 18.10 -2.21 19.62
CA THR A 900 18.53 -2.01 21.02
C THR A 900 19.01 -0.57 21.27
N GLU A 901 19.31 -0.21 22.52
CA GLU A 901 19.91 1.11 22.82
C GLU A 901 21.33 1.25 22.26
N ASP A 902 22.08 0.15 22.15
CA ASP A 902 23.44 0.17 21.63
C ASP A 902 23.46 0.27 20.10
N THR A 903 22.67 -0.55 19.41
CA THR A 903 22.65 -0.56 17.94
C THR A 903 21.99 0.69 17.34
N VAL A 904 21.03 1.32 18.04
CA VAL A 904 20.49 2.62 17.63
C VAL A 904 21.52 3.74 17.79
N ARG A 905 22.40 3.65 18.79
CA ARG A 905 23.46 4.64 19.01
C ARG A 905 24.49 4.58 17.88
N ASP A 906 24.87 3.39 17.43
CA ASP A 906 25.76 3.21 16.29
C ASP A 906 25.14 3.80 15.01
N ALA A 907 23.85 3.53 14.77
CA ALA A 907 23.12 4.11 13.64
C ALA A 907 23.09 5.65 13.67
N VAL A 908 22.90 6.28 14.83
CA VAL A 908 22.98 7.74 15.00
C VAL A 908 24.41 8.24 14.75
N ALA A 909 25.43 7.50 15.22
CA ALA A 909 26.83 7.88 15.06
C ALA A 909 27.23 8.00 13.57
N ILE A 910 26.71 7.14 12.68
CA ILE A 910 26.91 7.24 11.23
C ILE A 910 26.54 8.65 10.72
N GLN A 911 25.36 9.15 11.10
CA GLN A 911 24.90 10.48 10.66
C GLN A 911 25.76 11.61 11.23
N LEU A 912 26.17 11.48 12.50
CA LEU A 912 26.99 12.48 13.18
C LEU A 912 28.40 12.56 12.59
N ILE A 913 29.05 11.42 12.33
CA ILE A 913 30.37 11.35 11.69
C ILE A 913 30.31 11.96 10.30
N LEU A 914 29.33 11.58 9.48
CA LEU A 914 29.17 12.13 8.13
C LEU A 914 28.89 13.64 8.13
N SER A 915 28.13 14.15 9.11
CA SER A 915 27.77 15.56 9.16
C SER A 915 28.84 16.45 9.80
N LYS A 916 29.56 15.95 10.81
CA LYS A 916 30.48 16.76 11.63
C LYS A 916 31.96 16.52 11.31
N GLU A 917 32.35 15.29 10.96
CA GLU A 917 33.75 14.90 10.79
C GLU A 917 34.15 14.75 9.32
N TYR A 918 33.27 14.17 8.50
CA TYR A 918 33.59 13.85 7.12
C TYR A 918 33.78 15.13 6.27
N GLY A 919 35.01 15.36 5.82
CA GLY A 919 35.43 16.62 5.18
C GLY A 919 34.72 16.92 3.86
N TRP A 920 34.39 15.90 3.06
CA TRP A 920 33.74 16.09 1.76
C TRP A 920 32.35 16.73 1.88
N LEU A 921 31.58 16.35 2.91
CA LEU A 921 30.23 16.88 3.18
C LEU A 921 30.23 18.26 3.87
N GLN A 922 31.40 18.88 4.06
CA GLN A 922 31.47 20.31 4.38
C GLN A 922 31.11 21.18 3.19
N ASN A 923 31.19 20.62 1.97
CA ASN A 923 30.54 21.13 0.77
C ASN A 923 29.10 20.58 0.70
N GLU A 924 28.17 21.43 0.30
CA GLU A 924 26.73 21.19 0.32
C GLU A 924 26.15 20.89 -1.07
N ASN A 925 26.97 20.94 -2.11
CA ASN A 925 26.62 20.55 -3.47
C ASN A 925 27.66 19.64 -4.15
N PRO A 926 28.19 18.60 -3.46
CA PRO A 926 29.37 17.86 -3.93
C PRO A 926 29.12 17.03 -5.21
N LEU A 927 27.85 16.84 -5.57
CA LEU A 927 27.43 16.11 -6.76
C LEU A 927 27.41 16.98 -8.03
N GLN A 928 27.33 18.31 -7.88
CA GLN A 928 27.21 19.21 -9.02
C GLN A 928 28.52 19.30 -9.81
N GLY A 929 28.41 19.20 -11.14
CA GLY A 929 29.56 19.24 -12.05
C GLY A 929 30.19 17.88 -12.36
N SER A 930 29.80 16.82 -11.65
CA SER A 930 30.25 15.45 -11.93
C SER A 930 29.60 14.91 -13.22
N HIS A 931 30.42 14.48 -14.19
CA HIS A 931 29.91 13.95 -15.47
C HIS A 931 29.00 12.73 -15.30
N VAL A 932 29.39 11.77 -14.45
CA VAL A 932 28.57 10.58 -14.18
C VAL A 932 27.26 10.95 -13.49
N THR A 933 27.30 11.91 -12.56
CA THR A 933 26.10 12.36 -11.85
C THR A 933 25.13 13.05 -12.81
N ASN A 934 25.63 13.90 -13.71
CA ASN A 934 24.80 14.60 -14.69
C ASN A 934 24.15 13.60 -15.67
N TRP A 935 24.94 12.67 -16.20
CA TRP A 935 24.43 11.59 -17.07
C TRP A 935 23.37 10.75 -16.35
N LEU A 936 23.62 10.36 -15.10
CA LEU A 936 22.69 9.54 -14.32
C LEU A 936 21.41 10.32 -13.97
N THR A 937 21.52 11.61 -13.64
CA THR A 937 20.37 12.48 -13.35
C THR A 937 19.45 12.55 -14.58
N ASP A 938 20.00 12.82 -15.77
CA ASP A 938 19.22 12.90 -17.00
C ASP A 938 18.64 11.54 -17.42
N SER A 939 19.40 10.45 -17.24
CA SER A 939 18.96 9.09 -17.60
C SER A 939 17.83 8.61 -16.69
N VAL A 940 17.95 8.79 -15.37
CA VAL A 940 16.91 8.42 -14.40
C VAL A 940 15.65 9.27 -14.61
N GLU A 941 15.79 10.56 -14.91
CA GLU A 941 14.63 11.42 -15.24
C GLU A 941 13.85 10.89 -16.44
N GLU A 942 14.51 10.59 -17.56
CA GLU A 942 13.82 10.08 -18.76
C GLU A 942 13.14 8.72 -18.52
N GLU A 943 13.76 7.80 -17.78
CA GLU A 943 13.12 6.52 -17.45
C GLU A 943 11.89 6.70 -16.55
N ILE A 944 11.89 7.67 -15.63
CA ILE A 944 10.70 8.03 -14.85
C ILE A 944 9.58 8.54 -15.77
N LEU A 945 9.90 9.40 -16.74
CA LEU A 945 8.91 9.94 -17.68
C LEU A 945 8.28 8.85 -18.55
N LYS A 946 9.06 7.83 -18.95
CA LYS A 946 8.50 6.67 -19.67
C LYS A 946 7.49 5.89 -18.84
N ILE A 947 7.77 5.69 -17.54
CA ILE A 947 6.83 5.03 -16.62
C ILE A 947 5.56 5.89 -16.45
N PHE A 948 5.65 7.22 -16.43
CA PHE A 948 4.47 8.09 -16.43
C PHE A 948 3.58 7.86 -17.67
N GLU A 949 4.19 7.74 -18.86
CA GLU A 949 3.46 7.46 -20.10
C GLU A 949 2.85 6.05 -20.14
N GLU A 950 3.53 5.07 -19.54
CA GLU A 950 2.98 3.72 -19.35
C GLU A 950 1.73 3.74 -18.46
N MET A 951 1.77 4.46 -17.33
CA MET A 951 0.60 4.62 -16.45
C MET A 951 -0.51 5.44 -17.11
N ASN A 952 -0.17 6.48 -17.86
CA ASN A 952 -1.13 7.31 -18.58
C ASN A 952 -1.98 6.47 -19.56
N ARG A 953 -1.34 5.57 -20.32
CA ARG A 953 -2.01 4.64 -21.26
C ARG A 953 -3.03 3.71 -20.59
N ARG A 954 -2.99 3.60 -19.25
CA ARG A 954 -3.86 2.77 -18.43
C ARG A 954 -4.87 3.59 -17.61
N GLY A 955 -5.01 4.90 -17.88
CA GLY A 955 -5.94 5.78 -17.16
C GLY A 955 -5.34 6.42 -15.91
N GLY A 956 -4.03 6.72 -15.93
CA GLY A 956 -3.31 7.34 -14.82
C GLY A 956 -2.99 6.35 -13.69
N VAL A 957 -2.71 6.86 -12.49
CA VAL A 957 -2.35 6.02 -11.33
C VAL A 957 -3.50 5.10 -10.92
N LEU A 958 -4.72 5.63 -10.79
CA LEU A 958 -5.89 4.86 -10.36
C LEU A 958 -6.25 3.76 -11.37
N GLY A 959 -6.29 4.09 -12.67
CA GLY A 959 -6.53 3.08 -13.70
C GLY A 959 -5.41 2.02 -13.80
N SER A 960 -4.16 2.42 -13.54
CA SER A 960 -3.03 1.48 -13.44
C SER A 960 -3.16 0.53 -12.24
N LEU A 961 -3.64 1.01 -11.10
CA LEU A 961 -3.89 0.20 -9.89
C LEU A 961 -4.98 -0.86 -10.16
N GLU A 962 -6.03 -0.52 -10.90
CA GLU A 962 -7.10 -1.47 -11.25
C GLU A 962 -6.60 -2.68 -12.05
N VAL A 963 -5.60 -2.47 -12.91
CA VAL A 963 -4.97 -3.54 -13.70
C VAL A 963 -3.70 -4.09 -13.05
N ASN A 964 -3.47 -3.78 -11.77
CA ASN A 964 -2.32 -4.21 -10.97
C ASN A 964 -0.95 -3.88 -11.60
N TYR A 965 -0.83 -2.83 -12.43
CA TYR A 965 0.42 -2.51 -13.13
C TYR A 965 1.57 -2.28 -12.14
N GLN A 966 1.35 -1.46 -11.12
CA GLN A 966 2.36 -1.15 -10.10
C GLN A 966 2.78 -2.40 -9.33
N ARG A 967 1.82 -3.15 -8.79
CA ARG A 967 2.07 -4.37 -8.00
C ARG A 967 2.82 -5.42 -8.81
N ASN A 968 2.42 -5.65 -10.07
CA ASN A 968 3.09 -6.59 -10.97
C ASN A 968 4.53 -6.17 -11.24
N ARG A 969 4.76 -4.88 -11.54
CA ARG A 969 6.11 -4.36 -11.78
C ARG A 969 7.03 -4.53 -10.56
N ILE A 970 6.53 -4.19 -9.37
CA ILE A 970 7.26 -4.37 -8.10
C ILE A 970 7.60 -5.86 -7.89
N GLN A 971 6.63 -6.76 -8.09
CA GLN A 971 6.86 -8.20 -7.92
C GLN A 971 7.84 -8.77 -8.95
N GLU A 972 7.78 -8.32 -10.21
CA GLU A 972 8.71 -8.73 -11.28
C GLU A 972 10.15 -8.31 -10.97
N GLU A 973 10.35 -7.05 -10.56
CA GLU A 973 11.65 -6.53 -10.15
C GLU A 973 12.18 -7.26 -8.90
N SER A 974 11.30 -7.55 -7.94
CA SER A 974 11.64 -8.34 -6.75
C SER A 974 12.10 -9.75 -7.11
N MET A 975 11.42 -10.44 -8.03
CA MET A 975 11.80 -11.78 -8.48
C MET A 975 13.17 -11.77 -9.18
N ILE A 976 13.48 -10.74 -9.97
CA ILE A 976 14.79 -10.61 -10.61
C ILE A 976 15.89 -10.46 -9.55
N TYR A 977 15.68 -9.61 -8.55
CA TYR A 977 16.64 -9.43 -7.46
C TYR A 977 16.87 -10.74 -6.68
N GLU A 978 15.80 -11.40 -6.21
CA GLU A 978 15.94 -12.63 -5.41
C GLU A 978 16.59 -13.75 -6.23
N HIS A 979 16.24 -13.88 -7.52
CA HIS A 979 16.86 -14.87 -8.39
C HIS A 979 18.38 -14.65 -8.51
N LYS A 980 18.80 -13.40 -8.76
CA LYS A 980 20.24 -13.07 -8.88
C LYS A 980 20.99 -13.19 -7.56
N LYS A 981 20.33 -12.87 -6.44
CA LYS A 981 20.89 -13.06 -5.10
C LYS A 981 21.11 -14.55 -4.81
N HIS A 982 20.13 -15.41 -5.08
CA HIS A 982 20.26 -16.85 -4.84
C HIS A 982 21.21 -17.54 -5.83
N SER A 983 21.27 -17.11 -7.10
CA SER A 983 22.19 -17.68 -8.08
C SER A 983 23.65 -17.25 -7.89
N GLY A 984 23.89 -16.18 -7.13
CA GLY A 984 25.22 -15.56 -6.96
C GLY A 984 25.60 -14.59 -8.08
N GLU A 985 24.76 -14.38 -9.10
CA GLU A 985 24.99 -13.38 -10.15
C GLU A 985 25.06 -11.95 -9.61
N LEU A 986 24.28 -11.66 -8.55
CA LEU A 986 24.40 -10.44 -7.77
C LEU A 986 25.20 -10.77 -6.50
N PRO A 987 26.47 -10.34 -6.40
CA PRO A 987 27.30 -10.64 -5.25
C PRO A 987 26.81 -9.89 -4.02
N ILE A 988 26.49 -10.63 -2.96
CA ILE A 988 26.11 -10.13 -1.65
C ILE A 988 27.10 -10.67 -0.62
N ILE A 989 28.02 -9.80 -0.20
CA ILE A 989 29.12 -10.11 0.73
C ILE A 989 28.56 -10.61 2.06
N GLY A 990 28.97 -11.81 2.48
CA GLY A 990 28.52 -12.47 3.72
C GLY A 990 27.23 -13.27 3.59
N VAL A 991 26.65 -13.33 2.38
CA VAL A 991 25.42 -14.08 2.11
C VAL A 991 25.62 -15.17 1.06
N ASN A 992 26.12 -14.81 -0.13
CA ASN A 992 26.35 -15.75 -1.24
C ASN A 992 27.80 -15.75 -1.76
N THR A 993 28.65 -14.94 -1.13
CA THR A 993 30.08 -14.85 -1.43
C THR A 993 30.79 -14.25 -0.22
N PHE A 994 32.07 -14.59 -0.02
CA PHE A 994 32.84 -14.23 1.18
C PHE A 994 32.13 -14.66 2.48
N GLU A 995 31.68 -15.92 2.50
CA GLU A 995 30.96 -16.53 3.61
C GLU A 995 31.94 -17.03 4.70
N GLU A 996 31.50 -17.01 5.96
CA GLU A 996 32.19 -17.73 7.02
C GLU A 996 32.18 -19.24 6.76
N GLY A 997 33.29 -19.92 7.08
CA GLY A 997 33.37 -21.38 6.95
C GLY A 997 32.35 -22.07 7.87
N ALA A 998 31.84 -23.24 7.45
CA ALA A 998 30.77 -23.98 8.16
C ALA A 998 31.05 -24.26 9.64
N ASP A 999 32.33 -24.30 10.05
CA ASP A 999 32.75 -24.52 11.45
C ASP A 999 32.54 -23.30 12.38
N ASN A 1000 32.25 -22.10 11.84
CA ASN A 1000 32.07 -20.86 12.61
C ASN A 1000 30.63 -20.33 12.62
N SER A 1001 29.68 -21.01 11.98
CA SER A 1001 28.28 -20.57 12.02
C SER A 1001 27.76 -20.60 13.47
N LEU A 1002 27.28 -19.46 13.98
CA LEU A 1002 26.73 -19.33 15.32
C LEU A 1002 25.71 -20.45 15.57
N SER A 1003 26.03 -21.35 16.50
CA SER A 1003 25.12 -22.44 16.85
C SER A 1003 23.84 -21.88 17.48
N ILE A 1004 22.71 -22.60 17.38
CA ILE A 1004 21.43 -22.20 18.01
C ILE A 1004 21.60 -21.99 19.53
N GLU A 1005 22.59 -22.65 20.14
CA GLU A 1005 22.93 -22.56 21.56
C GLU A 1005 23.81 -21.33 21.90
N GLU A 1006 24.41 -20.68 20.89
CA GLU A 1006 25.24 -19.47 21.00
C GLU A 1006 24.55 -18.20 20.45
N PHE A 1007 23.29 -18.29 20.00
CA PHE A 1007 22.51 -17.14 19.56
C PHE A 1007 22.09 -16.27 20.76
N ASP A 1008 22.99 -15.40 21.18
CA ASP A 1008 22.87 -14.45 22.31
C ASP A 1008 22.70 -13.01 21.79
N ILE A 1009 21.71 -12.81 20.90
CA ILE A 1009 21.32 -11.46 20.45
C ILE A 1009 20.14 -11.00 21.28
N ASP A 1010 20.35 -9.94 22.07
CA ASP A 1010 19.27 -9.22 22.74
C ASP A 1010 18.32 -8.63 21.69
N VAL A 1011 17.13 -9.21 21.56
CA VAL A 1011 16.05 -8.68 20.73
C VAL A 1011 15.02 -8.02 21.63
N THR A 1012 14.66 -6.80 21.27
CA THR A 1012 13.69 -6.03 22.03
C THR A 1012 12.28 -6.60 21.78
N ARG A 1013 11.63 -7.09 22.85
CA ARG A 1013 10.25 -7.59 22.86
C ARG A 1013 9.45 -7.06 24.03
N SER A 1014 8.13 -7.13 23.94
CA SER A 1014 7.20 -6.82 25.02
C SER A 1014 6.88 -8.06 25.85
N ASP A 1015 6.78 -7.90 27.17
CA ASP A 1015 6.37 -8.99 28.06
C ASP A 1015 4.83 -9.09 28.18
N GLU A 1016 4.36 -10.22 28.71
CA GLU A 1016 2.93 -10.49 28.88
C GLU A 1016 2.24 -9.45 29.76
N ALA A 1017 2.94 -8.93 30.78
CA ALA A 1017 2.39 -7.96 31.73
C ALA A 1017 2.18 -6.59 31.07
N GLU A 1018 3.10 -6.13 30.24
CA GLU A 1018 3.00 -4.90 29.46
C GLU A 1018 1.83 -4.96 28.48
N ARG A 1019 1.67 -6.08 27.76
CA ARG A 1019 0.55 -6.32 26.84
C ARG A 1019 -0.79 -6.27 27.57
N MET A 1020 -0.91 -7.01 28.68
CA MET A 1020 -2.13 -7.03 29.50
C MET A 1020 -2.46 -5.68 30.11
N MET A 1021 -1.44 -4.90 30.52
CA MET A 1021 -1.64 -3.54 31.02
C MET A 1021 -2.30 -2.64 29.97
N VAL A 1022 -1.83 -2.66 28.72
CA VAL A 1022 -2.41 -1.84 27.64
C VAL A 1022 -3.83 -2.30 27.31
N ILE A 1023 -4.09 -3.61 27.29
CA ILE A 1023 -5.43 -4.18 27.08
C ILE A 1023 -6.40 -3.72 28.17
N GLU A 1024 -6.00 -3.79 29.43
CA GLU A 1024 -6.85 -3.41 30.57
C GLU A 1024 -7.16 -1.92 30.56
N ARG A 1025 -6.17 -1.07 30.23
CA ARG A 1025 -6.40 0.37 30.03
C ARG A 1025 -7.38 0.65 28.89
N ASN A 1026 -7.29 -0.08 27.78
CA ASN A 1026 -8.24 0.05 26.68
C ASN A 1026 -9.67 -0.34 27.10
N LYS A 1027 -9.84 -1.43 27.85
CA LYS A 1027 -11.15 -1.83 28.41
C LYS A 1027 -11.70 -0.76 29.35
N SER A 1028 -10.89 -0.31 30.30
CA SER A 1028 -11.28 0.74 31.26
C SER A 1028 -11.69 2.05 30.58
N PHE A 1029 -10.99 2.44 29.51
CA PHE A 1029 -11.34 3.61 28.70
C PHE A 1029 -12.73 3.45 28.06
N LYS A 1030 -13.01 2.30 27.43
CA LYS A 1030 -14.31 2.01 26.82
C LYS A 1030 -15.44 2.02 27.83
N GLU A 1031 -15.22 1.45 29.01
CA GLU A 1031 -16.21 1.45 30.10
C GLU A 1031 -16.49 2.87 30.62
N THR A 1032 -15.44 3.67 30.79
CA THR A 1032 -15.55 5.05 31.30
C THR A 1032 -16.32 5.96 30.34
N HIS A 1033 -16.16 5.77 29.03
CA HIS A 1033 -16.69 6.64 27.99
C HIS A 1033 -17.82 6.02 27.16
N ALA A 1034 -18.42 4.91 27.62
CA ALA A 1034 -19.37 4.13 26.82
C ALA A 1034 -20.53 4.97 26.26
N LYS A 1035 -21.07 5.89 27.06
CA LYS A 1035 -22.21 6.72 26.68
C LYS A 1035 -21.84 7.75 25.61
N GLU A 1036 -20.78 8.54 25.85
CA GLU A 1036 -20.30 9.54 24.92
C GLU A 1036 -19.79 8.91 23.62
N ALA A 1037 -19.21 7.70 23.71
CA ALA A 1037 -18.80 6.93 22.56
C ALA A 1037 -19.99 6.52 21.68
N GLU A 1038 -21.08 6.03 22.26
CA GLU A 1038 -22.30 5.68 21.50
C GLU A 1038 -22.86 6.88 20.74
N GLU A 1039 -23.00 8.03 21.41
CA GLU A 1039 -23.47 9.29 20.80
C GLU A 1039 -22.53 9.78 19.69
N GLY A 1040 -21.22 9.73 19.93
CA GLY A 1040 -20.20 10.15 18.98
C GLY A 1040 -20.11 9.26 17.73
N LEU A 1041 -20.22 7.94 17.91
CA LEU A 1041 -20.18 6.98 16.80
C LEU A 1041 -21.43 7.08 15.94
N GLU A 1042 -22.63 7.31 16.51
CA GLU A 1042 -23.83 7.53 15.69
C GLU A 1042 -23.74 8.85 14.90
N LYS A 1043 -23.23 9.92 15.51
CA LYS A 1043 -22.93 11.18 14.80
C LYS A 1043 -21.98 10.95 13.63
N LEU A 1044 -20.91 10.17 13.83
CA LEU A 1044 -19.97 9.83 12.77
C LEU A 1044 -20.66 9.07 11.62
N LYS A 1045 -21.47 8.07 11.94
CA LYS A 1045 -22.24 7.29 10.94
C LYS A 1045 -23.23 8.18 10.19
N GLN A 1046 -23.89 9.11 10.87
CA GLN A 1046 -24.79 10.08 10.25
C GLN A 1046 -24.04 10.97 9.25
N VAL A 1047 -22.95 11.60 9.68
CA VAL A 1047 -22.15 12.50 8.80
C VAL A 1047 -21.56 11.75 7.61
N ALA A 1048 -21.16 10.48 7.79
CA ALA A 1048 -20.70 9.63 6.70
C ALA A 1048 -21.77 9.45 5.61
N ARG A 1049 -23.03 9.20 6.02
CA ARG A 1049 -24.19 9.05 5.14
C ARG A 1049 -24.60 10.37 4.47
N GLU A 1050 -24.50 11.49 5.19
CA GLU A 1050 -24.86 12.82 4.69
C GLU A 1050 -23.78 13.45 3.78
N GLY A 1051 -22.58 12.87 3.73
CA GLY A 1051 -21.49 13.37 2.88
C GLY A 1051 -20.67 14.51 3.50
N GLY A 1052 -20.76 14.73 4.81
CA GLY A 1052 -19.98 15.76 5.51
C GLY A 1052 -18.52 15.36 5.77
N ASN A 1053 -17.74 16.30 6.31
CA ASN A 1053 -16.32 16.12 6.62
C ASN A 1053 -16.14 15.23 7.87
N LEU A 1054 -15.60 14.03 7.68
CA LEU A 1054 -15.47 13.05 8.75
C LEU A 1054 -14.36 13.38 9.74
N PHE A 1055 -13.33 14.12 9.32
CA PHE A 1055 -12.22 14.48 10.19
C PHE A 1055 -12.63 15.54 11.23
N GLU A 1056 -13.57 16.43 10.91
CA GLU A 1056 -14.15 17.36 11.89
C GLU A 1056 -14.84 16.63 13.05
N VAL A 1057 -15.66 15.62 12.74
CA VAL A 1057 -16.29 14.78 13.78
C VAL A 1057 -15.22 14.02 14.57
N MET A 1058 -14.18 13.54 13.88
CA MET A 1058 -13.07 12.82 14.50
C MET A 1058 -12.37 13.63 15.59
N MET A 1059 -12.17 14.93 15.36
CA MET A 1059 -11.59 15.86 16.33
C MET A 1059 -12.38 15.94 17.63
N ASP A 1060 -13.69 15.68 17.60
CA ASP A 1060 -14.56 15.68 18.78
C ASP A 1060 -14.55 14.30 19.47
N ILE A 1061 -14.81 13.24 18.72
CA ILE A 1061 -15.11 11.92 19.29
C ILE A 1061 -13.88 11.16 19.79
N VAL A 1062 -12.68 11.51 19.33
CA VAL A 1062 -11.42 10.84 19.74
C VAL A 1062 -11.14 10.94 21.25
N GLN A 1063 -11.81 11.86 21.94
CA GLN A 1063 -11.74 11.97 23.39
C GLN A 1063 -12.47 10.84 24.13
N TYR A 1064 -13.37 10.13 23.44
CA TYR A 1064 -14.29 9.16 24.03
C TYR A 1064 -14.27 7.81 23.32
N CYS A 1065 -13.84 7.77 22.06
CA CYS A 1065 -13.82 6.56 21.24
C CYS A 1065 -12.40 6.05 21.01
N THR A 1066 -12.21 4.74 21.15
CA THR A 1066 -10.96 4.06 20.76
C THR A 1066 -10.83 4.02 19.24
N VAL A 1067 -9.61 3.73 18.75
CA VAL A 1067 -9.39 3.53 17.31
C VAL A 1067 -10.21 2.37 16.76
N GLY A 1068 -10.32 1.26 17.50
CA GLY A 1068 -11.09 0.09 17.09
C GLY A 1068 -12.59 0.37 17.00
N GLN A 1069 -13.16 1.10 17.97
CA GLN A 1069 -14.57 1.52 17.95
C GLN A 1069 -14.89 2.37 16.71
N VAL A 1070 -14.01 3.31 16.36
CA VAL A 1070 -14.25 4.17 15.20
C VAL A 1070 -14.07 3.41 13.89
N THR A 1071 -13.04 2.58 13.77
CA THR A 1071 -12.83 1.73 12.58
C THR A 1071 -14.05 0.83 12.32
N GLN A 1072 -14.58 0.19 13.37
CA GLN A 1072 -15.76 -0.67 13.25
C GLN A 1072 -17.00 0.12 12.82
N ALA A 1073 -17.24 1.30 13.41
CA ALA A 1073 -18.37 2.16 13.01
C ALA A 1073 -18.26 2.62 11.55
N LEU A 1074 -17.05 2.91 11.07
CA LEU A 1074 -16.81 3.25 9.68
C LEU A 1074 -16.98 2.03 8.75
N PHE A 1075 -16.60 0.82 9.14
CA PHE A 1075 -16.87 -0.39 8.34
C PHE A 1075 -18.37 -0.60 8.07
N GLU A 1076 -19.22 -0.31 9.05
CA GLU A 1076 -20.68 -0.39 8.88
C GLU A 1076 -21.24 0.63 7.87
N THR A 1077 -20.50 1.70 7.55
CA THR A 1077 -20.97 2.79 6.67
C THR A 1077 -20.18 2.99 5.38
N GLY A 1078 -18.92 2.55 5.31
CA GLY A 1078 -18.00 2.76 4.20
C GLY A 1078 -17.37 1.48 3.63
N GLY A 1079 -17.62 0.33 4.26
CA GLY A 1079 -17.13 -0.98 3.83
C GLY A 1079 -15.68 -1.29 4.20
N LYS A 1080 -15.37 -2.58 4.34
CA LYS A 1080 -14.02 -3.09 4.59
C LYS A 1080 -13.19 -3.11 3.30
N PHE A 1081 -11.87 -2.91 3.39
CA PHE A 1081 -10.95 -3.05 2.26
C PHE A 1081 -11.08 -4.43 1.58
N ARG A 1082 -11.18 -4.45 0.24
CA ARG A 1082 -11.14 -5.68 -0.56
C ARG A 1082 -9.74 -5.84 -1.15
N ARG A 1083 -9.10 -6.96 -0.86
CA ARG A 1083 -7.72 -7.24 -1.31
C ARG A 1083 -7.67 -7.50 -2.81
N ASN A 1084 -6.61 -7.01 -3.44
CA ASN A 1084 -6.21 -7.36 -4.81
C ASN A 1084 -5.17 -8.49 -4.78
N MET A 1085 -5.17 -9.36 -5.79
CA MET A 1085 -4.11 -10.36 -5.99
C MET A 1085 -2.77 -9.72 -6.35
#